data_AF-A0A960JC75-F1
#
_entry.id   AF-A0A960JC75-F1
#
_cell.length_a   1.000
_cell.length_b   1.000
_cell.length_c   1.000
_cell.angle_alpha   90.00
_cell.angle_beta   90.00
_cell.angle_gamma   90.00
#
_symmetry.space_group_name_H-M   'P 1'
#
loop_
_entity.id
_entity.type
_entity.pdbx_description
1 polymer ?
#
loop_
_entity_poly.entity_id
_entity_poly.type
_entity_poly.pdbx_seq_one_letter_code
_entity_poly.pdbx_strand_id
1 'polypeptide(L)'
;MGRSQTAADAPIRSRQRATVNAIGPTQAAPFWGGRVRSGLAAYYPLVDDGTRDQAGALPGLDLELSGEAARLSGRNGLAFPAKGAARTTTASALRDAIVSSGAFTLEAWVQPAALTDGEMQRFLTFSEHPWNANFTLAAEGDVLQVRVRTSETDGNAWPPIEVPGGFVAAKAHYVVTFAEGVVRVYRDAELLTAETHEGDLSNWDSSFALTLGNEAGNDRPFLGEMYEAAIYSRALEPLEIRRNFLAGDDAAQGGGEQNRAPDVEAGADQTIIAPADTVALRGAVADEGVPQAPATEWTMLSGPGQAQFSSASSPHTQVRFTAPGDYELALSANDGELTASDVVHVRVAANDRVGQGLVAFYPFSEGAGAQARNQIGGAGPDLDLLEGAEWLSGKNGVRLGDGGRLQSPAEAAALRDALVATNAFTIELWVRPDTLVTDGPLRMFTLSESYWGERNFTLAQDREGLQVRLRTSDTRDDAWPFLRASRAFYGNSVQVAATFDGERLKLLVNGEVAMDELYPGDLSNWASEMPLVLGGERRGEGAWSGEMYLAAVYNRPLSAPELHRNYLATESLLDGGAPVANDAPAVQAGDDRLLAMRRDTLALRGSAVDDGLPGAISLQWSKLEGPGEATFSDAAQAQPSVRFSAPGVYTLELSASDGQFTMRDAVEVVVAPEWAPRLLDQSSWGPTRDELQRVVRIGPDEYLTEQFTAQPSDFPDDEIGGLREEQDRFYAHALNNRDQLRQRMVFALSKIFVVSANAVGRRDQMVPYLRLLNEHAFGNVLDLLHDVTLSPTMGRYLDMVDNAAYSEDNPEPPNENYGRELLQLFTIGTELLNPDGTPQLGADGEPLAAYGEEQVRQFSRALTGWTYPTYPQNELQWPNYENYSGPMEPYEERHDHAEKFLLNGVTLPAGQSARQDLDGALRNLFEHPNMGPFLGKQLIQQLVTSDPSPAYVARVSAAFADNGAGERGDLQAVLRAILLDPEAQTGSATGGHLREPILYQTALLRGVGALATPNNGLADNGRDLGQWVFYPPSVFSYFSPSYRIPGSGVLAPEFQLHTKASALARADFAYLAVLDRVGYGVSIELSELMPLGDDLDRLCDRIDAELFLGRMTNEVRAAVRRAAAAGETPQQRVRNAVFVAASSAEFQVQH
;
A
#
# COMPACT_ATOMS: atom_id res chain seq x y z
N MET A 1 18.58 -29.77 82.20
CA MET A 1 17.38 -30.56 82.52
C MET A 1 16.23 -30.06 81.66
N GLY A 2 15.56 -30.95 80.93
CA GLY A 2 14.17 -30.80 80.45
C GLY A 2 13.93 -30.12 79.09
N ARG A 3 13.50 -30.92 78.09
CA ARG A 3 12.92 -30.53 76.79
C ARG A 3 11.43 -30.13 76.92
N SER A 4 10.89 -29.31 76.00
CA SER A 4 9.94 -29.70 74.92
C SER A 4 8.87 -28.64 74.53
N GLN A 5 8.73 -28.47 73.22
CA GLN A 5 7.50 -28.39 72.39
C GLN A 5 6.54 -27.17 72.37
N THR A 6 6.50 -26.64 71.13
CA THR A 6 5.38 -26.20 70.26
C THR A 6 4.73 -24.84 70.44
N ALA A 7 4.74 -24.14 69.29
CA ALA A 7 4.32 -22.79 68.99
C ALA A 7 2.84 -22.67 68.68
N ALA A 8 2.28 -21.49 68.97
CA ALA A 8 1.73 -20.53 68.00
C ALA A 8 0.96 -19.47 68.80
N ASP A 9 1.31 -18.20 68.67
CA ASP A 9 0.45 -17.10 69.11
C ASP A 9 0.70 -15.84 68.27
N ALA A 10 -0.40 -15.26 67.82
CA ALA A 10 -0.57 -13.96 67.14
C ALA A 10 -0.42 -12.81 68.18
N PRO A 11 -1.02 -11.59 68.09
CA PRO A 11 -1.60 -10.80 66.98
C PRO A 11 -1.28 -9.25 67.05
N ILE A 12 -1.71 -8.49 66.01
CA ILE A 12 -2.42 -7.17 65.98
C ILE A 12 -1.95 -6.05 66.96
N ARG A 13 -1.55 -4.81 66.57
CA ARG A 13 -2.35 -3.72 65.93
C ARG A 13 -1.49 -2.47 65.60
N SER A 14 -1.95 -1.70 64.60
CA SER A 14 -1.78 -0.24 64.35
C SER A 14 -0.51 0.30 63.66
N ARG A 15 -0.69 0.94 62.49
CA ARG A 15 0.13 2.06 62.02
C ARG A 15 -0.73 3.07 61.24
N GLN A 16 -0.49 4.35 61.56
CA GLN A 16 -1.05 5.54 60.94
C GLN A 16 0.05 6.18 60.06
N ARG A 17 -0.34 6.51 58.82
CA ARG A 17 0.13 7.58 57.89
C ARG A 17 1.62 7.94 57.83
N ALA A 18 2.21 7.69 56.66
CA ALA A 18 3.19 8.57 56.03
C ALA A 18 2.65 8.97 54.64
N THR A 19 2.70 10.26 54.36
CA THR A 19 2.30 10.97 53.14
C THR A 19 3.08 10.49 51.91
N VAL A 20 2.39 10.18 50.82
CA VAL A 20 2.96 9.99 49.47
C VAL A 20 2.60 11.23 48.67
N ASN A 21 3.60 11.92 48.14
CA ASN A 21 3.46 12.91 47.09
C ASN A 21 4.62 12.76 46.11
N ALA A 22 4.30 13.06 44.85
CA ALA A 22 5.15 13.26 43.68
C ALA A 22 5.37 12.05 42.75
N ILE A 23 4.55 12.11 41.70
CA ILE A 23 4.66 11.55 40.35
C ILE A 23 6.00 11.96 39.72
N GLY A 24 6.67 11.03 39.05
CA GLY A 24 7.80 11.24 38.12
C GLY A 24 7.46 10.55 36.78
N PRO A 25 8.06 10.99 35.67
CA PRO A 25 7.38 11.21 34.39
C PRO A 25 6.97 9.92 33.69
N THR A 26 5.75 9.90 33.17
CA THR A 26 5.25 8.96 32.17
C THR A 26 6.08 9.11 30.89
N GLN A 27 6.68 8.01 30.43
CA GLN A 27 7.41 7.91 29.16
C GLN A 27 6.44 8.12 27.98
N ALA A 28 6.87 8.90 26.99
CA ALA A 28 6.20 9.10 25.70
C ALA A 28 6.08 7.77 24.93
N ALA A 29 5.01 7.58 24.16
CA ALA A 29 4.90 6.47 23.20
C ALA A 29 5.39 6.92 21.81
N PRO A 30 5.93 6.01 20.98
CA PRO A 30 6.64 6.36 19.75
C PRO A 30 5.72 6.64 18.54
N PHE A 31 6.29 7.33 17.56
CA PHE A 31 5.68 7.82 16.31
C PHE A 31 5.68 6.75 15.19
N TRP A 32 4.65 6.71 14.35
CA TRP A 32 4.35 5.61 13.41
C TRP A 32 4.66 5.85 11.92
N GLY A 33 5.34 6.94 11.56
CA GLY A 33 6.06 7.07 10.28
C GLY A 33 5.28 6.93 8.95
N GLY A 34 3.94 6.91 8.95
CA GLY A 34 3.15 6.72 7.72
C GLY A 34 3.09 5.26 7.23
N ARG A 35 3.45 4.26 8.05
CA ARG A 35 3.35 2.82 7.76
C ARG A 35 1.92 2.35 7.50
N VAL A 36 1.77 1.23 6.79
CA VAL A 36 0.49 0.54 6.58
C VAL A 36 -0.02 -0.06 7.89
N ARG A 37 -1.26 0.25 8.27
CA ARG A 37 -1.88 -0.26 9.52
C ARG A 37 -2.97 -1.29 9.30
N SER A 38 -3.59 -1.32 8.11
CA SER A 38 -4.62 -2.30 7.77
C SER A 38 -4.07 -3.73 7.89
N GLY A 39 -4.71 -4.56 8.71
CA GLY A 39 -4.33 -5.94 8.96
C GLY A 39 -3.14 -6.13 9.92
N LEU A 40 -2.58 -5.07 10.51
CA LEU A 40 -1.46 -5.15 11.45
C LEU A 40 -1.88 -5.89 12.74
N ALA A 41 -1.23 -7.00 13.02
CA ALA A 41 -1.57 -7.92 14.10
C ALA A 41 -0.56 -7.90 15.26
N ALA A 42 0.70 -7.59 14.97
CA ALA A 42 1.76 -7.36 15.96
C ALA A 42 2.75 -6.33 15.42
N TYR A 43 3.26 -5.44 16.27
CA TYR A 43 4.29 -4.47 15.89
C TYR A 43 5.24 -4.15 17.05
N TYR A 44 6.53 -4.19 16.73
CA TYR A 44 7.62 -3.98 17.67
C TYR A 44 8.60 -2.97 17.05
N PRO A 45 8.50 -1.67 17.36
CA PRO A 45 9.45 -0.65 16.88
C PRO A 45 10.76 -0.63 17.68
N LEU A 46 10.85 -1.44 18.75
CA LEU A 46 12.04 -1.65 19.58
C LEU A 46 12.71 -0.36 20.11
N VAL A 47 11.92 0.68 20.37
CA VAL A 47 12.35 1.97 20.97
C VAL A 47 12.23 1.98 22.50
N ASP A 48 13.07 2.72 23.23
CA ASP A 48 13.02 2.94 24.69
C ASP A 48 12.78 1.70 25.58
N ASP A 49 11.51 1.37 25.89
CA ASP A 49 10.98 0.26 26.69
C ASP A 49 10.58 -0.99 25.85
N GLY A 50 10.82 -0.91 24.54
CA GLY A 50 10.31 -1.70 23.42
C GLY A 50 10.63 -3.19 23.38
N THR A 51 9.93 -3.93 24.22
CA THR A 51 9.53 -5.31 23.90
C THR A 51 8.02 -5.47 23.86
N ARG A 52 7.27 -4.38 24.09
CA ARG A 52 5.81 -4.38 24.01
C ARG A 52 5.33 -4.42 22.58
N ASP A 53 4.25 -5.15 22.35
CA ASP A 53 3.49 -5.03 21.12
C ASP A 53 2.76 -3.69 21.13
N GLN A 54 2.98 -2.90 20.07
CA GLN A 54 2.34 -1.61 19.89
C GLN A 54 1.24 -1.64 18.82
N ALA A 55 1.02 -2.77 18.14
CA ALA A 55 -0.17 -2.92 17.30
C ALA A 55 -1.45 -2.90 18.16
N GLY A 56 -1.38 -3.41 19.39
CA GLY A 56 -2.47 -3.36 20.38
C GLY A 56 -3.72 -4.17 20.02
N ALA A 57 -3.76 -4.74 18.81
CA ALA A 57 -4.90 -5.44 18.24
C ALA A 57 -5.19 -6.79 18.90
N LEU A 58 -4.16 -7.47 19.44
CA LEU A 58 -4.26 -8.84 19.94
C LEU A 58 -3.59 -8.99 21.32
N PRO A 59 -4.19 -9.74 22.27
CA PRO A 59 -3.65 -9.89 23.61
C PRO A 59 -2.45 -10.85 23.66
N GLY A 60 -1.52 -10.59 24.59
CA GLY A 60 -0.45 -11.53 24.97
C GLY A 60 0.84 -11.44 24.16
N LEU A 61 0.95 -10.44 23.27
CA LEU A 61 2.05 -10.33 22.31
C LEU A 61 3.26 -9.52 22.80
N ASP A 62 3.27 -9.03 24.04
CA ASP A 62 4.47 -8.45 24.64
C ASP A 62 5.60 -9.49 24.71
N LEU A 63 6.80 -9.09 24.29
CA LEU A 63 8.00 -9.91 24.30
C LEU A 63 8.73 -9.80 25.65
N GLU A 64 9.21 -10.94 26.14
CA GLU A 64 10.09 -11.05 27.29
C GLU A 64 11.52 -11.36 26.83
N LEU A 65 12.49 -10.56 27.28
CA LEU A 65 13.90 -10.84 27.01
C LEU A 65 14.39 -12.01 27.87
N SER A 66 15.18 -12.88 27.26
CA SER A 66 15.83 -14.01 27.93
C SER A 66 17.25 -14.21 27.40
N GLY A 67 18.09 -14.89 28.20
CA GLY A 67 19.49 -15.12 27.88
C GLY A 67 20.30 -13.82 27.81
N GLU A 68 21.11 -13.67 26.78
CA GLU A 68 21.96 -12.48 26.56
C GLU A 68 21.34 -11.42 25.64
N ALA A 69 20.05 -11.54 25.30
CA ALA A 69 19.36 -10.50 24.53
C ALA A 69 19.30 -9.20 25.35
N ALA A 70 19.75 -8.10 24.75
CA ALA A 70 19.88 -6.82 25.41
C ALA A 70 19.39 -5.68 24.51
N ARG A 71 19.03 -4.54 25.11
CA ARG A 71 18.69 -3.33 24.37
C ARG A 71 19.95 -2.65 23.85
N LEU A 72 19.87 -1.99 22.71
CA LEU A 72 20.96 -1.15 22.22
C LEU A 72 21.12 0.11 23.08
N SER A 73 22.37 0.49 23.33
CA SER A 73 22.70 1.67 24.15
C SER A 73 22.78 2.91 23.27
N GLY A 74 21.91 3.89 23.51
CA GLY A 74 21.94 5.19 22.82
C GLY A 74 21.33 5.19 21.41
N ARG A 75 20.66 4.10 20.99
CA ARG A 75 19.87 3.99 19.76
C ARG A 75 18.78 2.92 19.91
N ASN A 76 17.77 2.96 19.05
CA ASN A 76 16.65 1.99 19.04
C ASN A 76 17.12 0.60 18.57
N GLY A 77 16.48 -0.45 19.08
CA GLY A 77 16.70 -1.85 18.69
C GLY A 77 17.17 -2.78 19.82
N LEU A 78 17.20 -4.08 19.49
CA LEU A 78 17.68 -5.17 20.33
C LEU A 78 18.98 -5.75 19.76
N ALA A 79 19.95 -6.01 20.65
CA ALA A 79 21.18 -6.72 20.38
C ALA A 79 21.09 -8.17 20.88
N PHE A 80 21.59 -9.09 20.06
CA PHE A 80 21.74 -10.50 20.37
C PHE A 80 23.23 -10.88 20.27
N PRO A 81 24.06 -10.55 21.29
CA PRO A 81 25.50 -10.80 21.25
C PRO A 81 25.87 -12.29 21.44
N ALA A 82 24.95 -13.08 22.02
CA ALA A 82 25.09 -14.52 22.23
C ALA A 82 23.70 -15.16 22.34
N LYS A 83 23.59 -16.34 22.95
CA LYS A 83 22.30 -17.04 23.15
C LYS A 83 21.33 -16.19 23.98
N GLY A 84 20.39 -15.55 23.30
CA GLY A 84 19.28 -14.82 23.88
C GLY A 84 18.08 -14.80 22.94
N ALA A 85 16.93 -14.38 23.44
CA ALA A 85 15.69 -14.28 22.67
C ALA A 85 14.77 -13.21 23.27
N ALA A 86 13.92 -12.60 22.45
CA ALA A 86 12.75 -11.82 22.90
C ALA A 86 11.48 -12.58 22.52
N ARG A 87 10.60 -12.90 23.48
CA ARG A 87 9.58 -13.93 23.25
C ARG A 87 8.24 -13.65 23.90
N THR A 88 7.14 -13.92 23.20
CA THR A 88 5.78 -13.81 23.76
C THR A 88 5.50 -14.91 24.77
N THR A 89 4.69 -14.62 25.80
CA THR A 89 4.17 -15.64 26.71
C THR A 89 3.10 -16.52 26.03
N THR A 90 2.28 -15.95 25.14
CA THR A 90 1.31 -16.65 24.29
C THR A 90 1.09 -15.88 22.99
N ALA A 91 0.79 -16.58 21.90
CA ALA A 91 0.48 -15.95 20.62
C ALA A 91 -0.73 -16.62 19.94
N SER A 92 -1.64 -17.24 20.71
CA SER A 92 -2.81 -17.93 20.16
C SER A 92 -3.74 -17.00 19.37
N ALA A 93 -3.94 -15.77 19.86
CA ALA A 93 -4.76 -14.76 19.17
C ALA A 93 -4.14 -14.34 17.81
N LEU A 94 -2.81 -14.23 17.75
CA LEU A 94 -2.09 -13.98 16.50
C LEU A 94 -2.25 -15.13 15.51
N ARG A 95 -2.14 -16.37 15.99
CA ARG A 95 -2.40 -17.56 15.17
C ARG A 95 -3.82 -17.54 14.62
N ASP A 96 -4.83 -17.30 15.45
CA ASP A 96 -6.22 -17.34 15.03
C ASP A 96 -6.54 -16.24 13.99
N ALA A 97 -6.00 -15.04 14.17
CA ALA A 97 -6.11 -13.96 13.19
C ALA A 97 -5.53 -14.38 11.82
N ILE A 98 -4.31 -14.93 11.80
CA ILE A 98 -3.65 -15.38 10.57
C ILE A 98 -4.42 -16.54 9.92
N VAL A 99 -4.81 -17.57 10.68
CA VAL A 99 -5.56 -18.72 10.14
C VAL A 99 -6.93 -18.29 9.59
N SER A 100 -7.62 -17.37 10.27
CA SER A 100 -8.93 -16.88 9.83
C SER A 100 -8.87 -16.10 8.51
N SER A 101 -7.78 -15.34 8.31
CA SER A 101 -7.55 -14.58 7.07
C SER A 101 -7.06 -15.43 5.90
N GLY A 102 -6.42 -16.57 6.20
CA GLY A 102 -5.74 -17.41 5.20
C GLY A 102 -4.49 -16.77 4.58
N ALA A 103 -4.04 -15.61 5.09
CA ALA A 103 -2.92 -14.85 4.55
C ALA A 103 -2.13 -14.14 5.66
N PHE A 104 -0.86 -13.83 5.43
CA PHE A 104 -0.06 -13.05 6.39
C PHE A 104 1.12 -12.33 5.75
N THR A 105 1.67 -11.37 6.50
CA THR A 105 2.96 -10.74 6.20
C THR A 105 3.84 -10.76 7.44
N LEU A 106 5.10 -11.13 7.27
CA LEU A 106 6.16 -11.03 8.28
C LEU A 106 7.12 -9.95 7.85
N GLU A 107 7.53 -9.08 8.76
CA GLU A 107 8.38 -7.94 8.48
C GLU A 107 9.42 -7.78 9.59
N ALA A 108 10.68 -7.52 9.22
CA ALA A 108 11.75 -7.24 10.18
C ALA A 108 12.87 -6.38 9.60
N TRP A 109 13.39 -5.43 10.38
CA TRP A 109 14.65 -4.74 10.11
C TRP A 109 15.77 -5.38 10.94
N VAL A 110 16.78 -5.97 10.29
CA VAL A 110 17.87 -6.68 10.96
C VAL A 110 19.24 -6.34 10.38
N GLN A 111 20.27 -6.40 11.21
CA GLN A 111 21.67 -6.34 10.82
C GLN A 111 22.44 -7.47 11.52
N PRO A 112 22.96 -8.49 10.82
CA PRO A 112 23.74 -9.55 11.46
C PRO A 112 25.10 -9.04 11.92
N ALA A 113 25.67 -9.67 12.95
CA ALA A 113 27.03 -9.39 13.40
C ALA A 113 28.08 -9.90 12.37
N ALA A 114 27.77 -11.03 11.73
CA ALA A 114 28.54 -11.63 10.64
C ALA A 114 27.67 -12.65 9.88
N LEU A 115 28.00 -12.91 8.62
CA LEU A 115 27.46 -14.04 7.87
C LEU A 115 28.24 -15.31 8.29
N THR A 116 27.54 -16.33 8.80
CA THR A 116 28.17 -17.54 9.33
C THR A 116 27.69 -18.80 8.62
N ASP A 117 28.59 -19.49 7.94
CA ASP A 117 28.31 -20.76 7.26
C ASP A 117 28.17 -21.93 8.25
N GLY A 118 27.29 -22.88 7.96
CA GLY A 118 27.15 -24.13 8.72
C GLY A 118 26.34 -24.02 10.02
N GLU A 119 25.96 -22.81 10.43
CA GLU A 119 25.10 -22.55 11.58
C GLU A 119 23.90 -21.69 11.20
N MET A 120 22.72 -22.32 11.10
CA MET A 120 21.46 -21.63 10.86
C MET A 120 21.07 -20.72 12.04
N GLN A 121 20.99 -19.43 11.77
CA GLN A 121 20.59 -18.36 12.68
C GLN A 121 19.12 -17.99 12.46
N ARG A 122 18.29 -17.94 13.51
CA ARG A 122 16.85 -17.66 13.37
C ARG A 122 16.50 -16.34 14.03
N PHE A 123 16.04 -15.36 13.23
CA PHE A 123 15.82 -14.00 13.71
C PHE A 123 14.34 -13.65 13.95
N LEU A 124 13.39 -14.35 13.30
CA LEU A 124 11.95 -14.21 13.54
C LEU A 124 11.25 -15.56 13.38
N THR A 125 10.66 -16.08 14.47
CA THR A 125 10.09 -17.45 14.48
C THR A 125 8.76 -17.52 15.23
N PHE A 126 7.88 -18.42 14.80
CA PHE A 126 6.66 -18.77 15.54
C PHE A 126 6.61 -20.28 15.70
N SER A 127 7.18 -20.76 16.81
CA SER A 127 7.58 -22.17 16.96
C SER A 127 7.54 -22.68 18.40
N GLU A 128 7.68 -24.00 18.54
CA GLU A 128 7.96 -24.67 19.82
C GLU A 128 9.45 -25.00 19.97
N HIS A 129 10.09 -25.45 18.89
CA HIS A 129 11.51 -25.81 18.84
C HIS A 129 11.98 -25.91 17.38
N PRO A 130 13.29 -26.13 17.10
CA PRO A 130 13.84 -26.07 15.74
C PRO A 130 13.29 -27.05 14.69
N TRP A 131 12.42 -27.97 15.09
CA TRP A 131 11.84 -29.01 14.24
C TRP A 131 10.30 -28.96 14.20
N ASN A 132 9.70 -27.94 14.83
CA ASN A 132 8.26 -27.79 14.94
C ASN A 132 7.90 -26.29 14.97
N ALA A 133 7.48 -25.74 13.82
CA ALA A 133 7.18 -24.32 13.66
C ALA A 133 5.99 -24.07 12.73
N ASN A 134 5.24 -23.00 13.01
CA ASN A 134 4.28 -22.43 12.06
C ASN A 134 5.02 -21.65 10.97
N PHE A 135 5.98 -20.81 11.35
CA PHE A 135 6.92 -20.20 10.41
C PHE A 135 8.32 -20.02 11.00
N THR A 136 9.31 -19.83 10.13
CA THR A 136 10.70 -19.50 10.50
C THR A 136 11.31 -18.60 9.44
N LEU A 137 11.86 -17.45 9.85
CA LEU A 137 12.81 -16.66 9.07
C LEU A 137 14.22 -16.82 9.66
N ALA A 138 15.15 -17.22 8.80
CA ALA A 138 16.48 -17.62 9.20
C ALA A 138 17.52 -17.33 8.14
N ALA A 139 18.79 -17.38 8.51
CA ALA A 139 19.90 -17.33 7.57
C ALA A 139 20.99 -18.36 7.90
N GLU A 140 21.66 -18.85 6.87
CA GLU A 140 22.90 -19.61 6.97
C GLU A 140 23.87 -19.05 5.93
N GLY A 141 25.01 -18.48 6.36
CA GLY A 141 25.85 -17.68 5.48
C GLY A 141 25.08 -16.49 4.90
N ASP A 142 25.09 -16.38 3.57
CA ASP A 142 24.34 -15.40 2.77
C ASP A 142 22.97 -15.91 2.30
N VAL A 143 22.59 -17.13 2.67
CA VAL A 143 21.32 -17.75 2.25
C VAL A 143 20.22 -17.37 3.23
N LEU A 144 19.21 -16.62 2.76
CA LEU A 144 17.97 -16.39 3.50
C LEU A 144 17.08 -17.63 3.36
N GLN A 145 16.61 -18.17 4.47
CA GLN A 145 15.72 -19.33 4.50
C GLN A 145 14.37 -18.97 5.13
N VAL A 146 13.30 -19.24 4.39
CA VAL A 146 11.92 -18.99 4.78
C VAL A 146 11.18 -20.32 4.89
N ARG A 147 10.53 -20.57 6.02
CA ARG A 147 9.69 -21.75 6.25
C ARG A 147 8.29 -21.32 6.61
N VAL A 148 7.29 -21.86 5.93
CA VAL A 148 5.86 -21.59 6.17
C VAL A 148 5.12 -22.91 6.21
N ARG A 149 4.47 -23.22 7.34
CA ARG A 149 3.68 -24.43 7.49
C ARG A 149 2.36 -24.27 6.75
N THR A 150 2.03 -25.23 5.90
CA THR A 150 0.71 -25.42 5.30
C THR A 150 0.20 -26.83 5.57
N SER A 151 -1.07 -27.11 5.24
CA SER A 151 -1.69 -28.43 5.31
C SER A 151 -0.96 -29.52 4.50
N GLU A 152 -0.08 -29.14 3.56
CA GLU A 152 0.72 -30.05 2.73
C GLU A 152 2.18 -30.18 3.16
N THR A 153 2.67 -29.28 4.03
CA THR A 153 4.02 -29.37 4.62
C THR A 153 4.06 -30.21 5.89
N ASP A 154 5.24 -30.69 6.28
CA ASP A 154 5.41 -31.36 7.56
C ASP A 154 5.36 -30.38 8.76
N GLY A 155 5.46 -30.92 9.99
CA GLY A 155 5.48 -30.12 11.21
C GLY A 155 6.66 -29.13 11.29
N ASN A 156 7.70 -29.27 10.48
CA ASN A 156 8.81 -28.31 10.43
C ASN A 156 8.69 -27.33 9.26
N ALA A 157 7.52 -27.27 8.61
CA ALA A 157 7.30 -26.46 7.41
C ALA A 157 8.29 -26.79 6.29
N TRP A 158 8.60 -28.08 6.10
CA TRP A 158 9.48 -28.57 5.04
C TRP A 158 8.70 -28.87 3.75
N PRO A 159 9.22 -28.55 2.54
CA PRO A 159 10.54 -27.95 2.25
C PRO A 159 10.63 -26.44 2.52
N PRO A 160 11.83 -25.90 2.79
CA PRO A 160 12.04 -24.46 2.94
C PRO A 160 12.19 -23.78 1.57
N ILE A 161 11.95 -22.48 1.55
CA ILE A 161 12.35 -21.59 0.46
C ILE A 161 13.74 -21.06 0.80
N GLU A 162 14.70 -21.28 -0.09
CA GLU A 162 16.09 -20.84 0.07
C GLU A 162 16.42 -19.78 -0.98
N VAL A 163 16.93 -18.64 -0.52
CA VAL A 163 17.31 -17.51 -1.36
C VAL A 163 18.81 -17.25 -1.18
N PRO A 164 19.69 -17.88 -2.00
CA PRO A 164 21.12 -17.59 -1.99
C PRO A 164 21.40 -16.11 -2.28
N GLY A 165 22.31 -15.49 -1.52
CA GLY A 165 22.56 -14.04 -1.58
C GLY A 165 21.40 -13.18 -1.04
N GLY A 166 20.35 -13.82 -0.51
CA GLY A 166 19.18 -13.13 0.03
C GLY A 166 19.47 -12.42 1.34
N PHE A 167 20.44 -12.90 2.14
CA PHE A 167 20.79 -12.33 3.44
C PHE A 167 22.12 -11.57 3.39
N VAL A 168 22.15 -10.34 3.89
CA VAL A 168 23.31 -9.42 3.78
C VAL A 168 23.87 -8.99 5.13
N ALA A 169 25.14 -8.59 5.14
CA ALA A 169 25.82 -8.09 6.33
C ALA A 169 25.37 -6.69 6.78
N ALA A 170 24.84 -5.89 5.85
CA ALA A 170 24.30 -4.56 6.14
C ALA A 170 22.92 -4.65 6.82
N LYS A 171 22.49 -3.54 7.46
CA LYS A 171 21.11 -3.40 7.93
C LYS A 171 20.18 -3.46 6.73
N ALA A 172 19.19 -4.35 6.77
CA ALA A 172 18.23 -4.54 5.69
C ALA A 172 16.82 -4.84 6.22
N HIS A 173 15.82 -4.51 5.39
CA HIS A 173 14.40 -4.72 5.63
C HIS A 173 13.92 -6.00 4.95
N TYR A 174 13.53 -7.01 5.72
CA TYR A 174 13.05 -8.29 5.17
C TYR A 174 11.55 -8.41 5.32
N VAL A 175 10.86 -8.76 4.23
CA VAL A 175 9.42 -8.98 4.23
C VAL A 175 9.06 -10.30 3.58
N VAL A 176 8.17 -11.08 4.19
CA VAL A 176 7.64 -12.33 3.63
C VAL A 176 6.11 -12.28 3.64
N THR A 177 5.49 -12.42 2.48
CA THR A 177 4.03 -12.49 2.35
C THR A 177 3.58 -13.90 1.98
N PHE A 178 2.46 -14.36 2.55
CA PHE A 178 1.76 -15.56 2.12
C PHE A 178 0.30 -15.22 1.78
N ALA A 179 -0.13 -15.53 0.56
CA ALA A 179 -1.54 -15.51 0.16
C ALA A 179 -1.76 -16.48 -1.00
N GLU A 180 -2.93 -17.14 -1.01
CA GLU A 180 -3.35 -18.06 -2.07
C GLU A 180 -2.32 -19.17 -2.38
N GLY A 181 -1.60 -19.64 -1.35
CA GLY A 181 -0.56 -20.66 -1.50
C GLY A 181 0.73 -20.16 -2.17
N VAL A 182 0.95 -18.84 -2.24
CA VAL A 182 2.18 -18.23 -2.78
C VAL A 182 2.93 -17.51 -1.68
N VAL A 183 4.20 -17.87 -1.48
CA VAL A 183 5.13 -17.15 -0.61
C VAL A 183 5.96 -16.20 -1.47
N ARG A 184 6.02 -14.92 -1.10
CA ARG A 184 6.92 -13.94 -1.71
C ARG A 184 7.88 -13.40 -0.67
N VAL A 185 9.15 -13.28 -1.05
CA VAL A 185 10.24 -12.86 -0.16
C VAL A 185 10.86 -11.59 -0.71
N TYR A 186 10.97 -10.56 0.12
CA TYR A 186 11.50 -9.25 -0.24
C TYR A 186 12.67 -8.86 0.68
N ARG A 187 13.61 -8.10 0.13
CA ARG A 187 14.63 -7.36 0.88
C ARG A 187 14.66 -5.92 0.39
N ASP A 188 14.56 -4.94 1.29
CA ASP A 188 14.58 -3.51 0.97
C ASP A 188 13.56 -3.12 -0.11
N ALA A 189 12.33 -3.65 0.04
CA ALA A 189 11.23 -3.60 -0.93
C ALA A 189 11.51 -4.21 -2.32
N GLU A 190 12.66 -4.88 -2.51
CA GLU A 190 12.97 -5.64 -3.71
C GLU A 190 12.46 -7.08 -3.58
N LEU A 191 11.70 -7.57 -4.56
CA LEU A 191 11.25 -8.96 -4.60
C LEU A 191 12.43 -9.88 -4.95
N LEU A 192 12.81 -10.77 -4.03
CA LEU A 192 13.88 -11.74 -4.24
C LEU A 192 13.38 -13.04 -4.89
N THR A 193 12.24 -13.57 -4.42
CA THR A 193 11.63 -14.78 -4.99
C THR A 193 10.12 -14.84 -4.72
N ALA A 194 9.41 -15.58 -5.56
CA ALA A 194 8.01 -15.93 -5.39
C ALA A 194 7.79 -17.41 -5.72
N GLU A 195 7.35 -18.20 -4.74
CA GLU A 195 7.23 -19.66 -4.86
C GLU A 195 5.86 -20.16 -4.40
N THR A 196 5.34 -21.19 -5.07
CA THR A 196 4.08 -21.84 -4.68
C THR A 196 4.33 -22.85 -3.57
N HIS A 197 3.71 -22.64 -2.42
CA HIS A 197 3.57 -23.58 -1.31
C HIS A 197 2.09 -23.95 -1.18
N GLU A 198 1.69 -25.07 -1.79
CA GLU A 198 0.31 -25.55 -1.78
C GLU A 198 -0.19 -25.84 -0.34
N GLY A 199 -1.51 -25.83 -0.17
CA GLY A 199 -2.18 -26.05 1.12
C GLY A 199 -2.63 -24.75 1.82
N ASP A 200 -3.31 -24.92 2.95
CA ASP A 200 -3.85 -23.83 3.78
C ASP A 200 -3.19 -23.79 5.17
N LEU A 201 -3.53 -22.79 5.98
CA LEU A 201 -2.93 -22.57 7.31
C LEU A 201 -3.67 -23.31 8.44
N SER A 202 -4.64 -24.18 8.13
CA SER A 202 -5.54 -24.79 9.13
C SER A 202 -4.81 -25.62 10.20
N ASN A 203 -3.61 -26.11 9.90
CA ASN A 203 -2.77 -26.93 10.77
C ASN A 203 -1.77 -26.15 11.64
N TRP A 204 -1.89 -24.82 11.72
CA TRP A 204 -1.05 -24.01 12.60
C TRP A 204 -1.36 -24.28 14.06
N ASP A 205 -0.34 -24.43 14.89
CA ASP A 205 -0.50 -24.70 16.32
C ASP A 205 -0.61 -23.39 17.10
N SER A 206 -1.59 -23.32 18.00
CA SER A 206 -1.87 -22.16 18.85
C SER A 206 -0.99 -22.10 20.11
N SER A 207 -0.27 -23.18 20.47
CA SER A 207 0.56 -23.23 21.67
C SER A 207 1.98 -22.67 21.47
N PHE A 208 2.34 -22.32 20.24
CA PHE A 208 3.68 -21.82 19.92
C PHE A 208 3.86 -20.39 20.43
N ALA A 209 5.11 -19.94 20.49
CA ALA A 209 5.44 -18.57 20.89
C ALA A 209 6.10 -17.84 19.72
N LEU A 210 5.74 -16.57 19.55
CA LEU A 210 6.47 -15.67 18.67
C LEU A 210 7.79 -15.28 19.34
N THR A 211 8.89 -15.44 18.63
CA THR A 211 10.25 -15.27 19.15
C THR A 211 11.11 -14.48 18.18
N LEU A 212 11.76 -13.42 18.68
CA LEU A 212 12.77 -12.64 17.98
C LEU A 212 14.17 -13.05 18.42
N GLY A 213 15.09 -13.06 17.47
CA GLY A 213 16.52 -13.32 17.68
C GLY A 213 16.87 -14.77 18.06
N ASN A 214 15.89 -15.68 18.11
CA ASN A 214 16.11 -17.10 18.36
C ASN A 214 14.87 -17.95 18.01
N GLU A 215 14.98 -19.22 18.36
CA GLU A 215 13.89 -20.14 18.55
C GLU A 215 13.36 -20.15 19.98
N ALA A 216 12.13 -20.62 20.08
CA ALA A 216 11.48 -21.03 21.29
C ALA A 216 12.33 -21.86 22.29
N GLY A 217 13.19 -22.73 21.79
CA GLY A 217 14.10 -23.57 22.60
C GLY A 217 15.46 -22.92 22.95
N ASN A 218 15.77 -21.72 22.45
CA ASN A 218 17.08 -21.05 22.53
C ASN A 218 18.26 -21.77 21.84
N ASP A 219 17.98 -22.71 20.94
CA ASP A 219 18.98 -23.58 20.31
C ASP A 219 19.57 -23.03 18.99
N ARG A 220 18.97 -21.99 18.41
CA ARG A 220 19.34 -21.44 17.08
C ARG A 220 19.41 -19.90 17.14
N PRO A 221 20.35 -19.34 17.92
CA PRO A 221 20.44 -17.90 18.12
C PRO A 221 20.75 -17.17 16.82
N PHE A 222 20.11 -16.02 16.62
CA PHE A 222 20.60 -14.99 15.71
C PHE A 222 21.63 -14.12 16.43
N LEU A 223 22.75 -13.85 15.78
CA LEU A 223 23.79 -12.97 16.28
C LEU A 223 23.79 -11.68 15.48
N GLY A 224 23.35 -10.59 16.10
CA GLY A 224 23.20 -9.31 15.42
C GLY A 224 22.31 -8.34 16.16
N GLU A 225 21.80 -7.37 15.41
CA GLU A 225 20.91 -6.34 15.88
C GLU A 225 19.59 -6.39 15.11
N MET A 226 18.51 -6.02 15.77
CA MET A 226 17.17 -5.94 15.20
C MET A 226 16.55 -4.60 15.59
N TYR A 227 15.96 -3.91 14.64
CA TYR A 227 15.47 -2.54 14.80
C TYR A 227 13.95 -2.45 14.80
N GLU A 228 13.28 -3.39 14.12
CA GLU A 228 11.82 -3.44 14.06
C GLU A 228 11.34 -4.87 13.71
N ALA A 229 10.16 -5.26 14.18
CA ALA A 229 9.38 -6.38 13.63
C ALA A 229 7.90 -6.02 13.50
N ALA A 230 7.24 -6.55 12.48
CA ALA A 230 5.79 -6.45 12.33
C ALA A 230 5.20 -7.75 11.76
N ILE A 231 3.94 -8.01 12.10
CA ILE A 231 3.17 -9.13 11.57
C ILE A 231 1.79 -8.62 11.16
N TYR A 232 1.34 -9.01 9.98
CA TYR A 232 0.02 -8.69 9.45
C TYR A 232 -0.79 -9.98 9.25
N SER A 233 -2.09 -9.91 9.53
CA SER A 233 -3.10 -10.94 9.22
C SER A 233 -3.64 -10.82 7.79
N ARG A 234 -2.79 -10.36 6.86
CA ARG A 234 -3.00 -10.36 5.41
C ARG A 234 -1.66 -10.28 4.70
N ALA A 235 -1.63 -10.67 3.42
CA ALA A 235 -0.50 -10.33 2.57
C ALA A 235 -0.53 -8.82 2.25
N LEU A 236 0.59 -8.15 2.49
CA LEU A 236 0.82 -6.79 2.04
C LEU A 236 1.17 -6.81 0.56
N GLU A 237 0.65 -5.84 -0.18
CA GLU A 237 0.99 -5.67 -1.58
C GLU A 237 2.38 -5.03 -1.73
N PRO A 238 3.06 -5.21 -2.88
CA PRO A 238 4.41 -4.65 -3.07
C PRO A 238 4.51 -3.13 -2.84
N LEU A 239 3.44 -2.38 -3.14
CA LEU A 239 3.38 -0.93 -2.84
C LEU A 239 3.27 -0.65 -1.35
N GLU A 240 2.57 -1.49 -0.60
CA GLU A 240 2.45 -1.39 0.85
C GLU A 240 3.76 -1.77 1.54
N ILE A 241 4.46 -2.77 1.01
CA ILE A 241 5.82 -3.16 1.42
C ILE A 241 6.78 -2.01 1.13
N ARG A 242 6.71 -1.43 -0.06
CA ARG A 242 7.49 -0.24 -0.42
C ARG A 242 7.17 0.91 0.52
N ARG A 243 5.90 1.17 0.82
CA ARG A 243 5.49 2.22 1.76
C ARG A 243 6.02 1.99 3.18
N ASN A 244 6.06 0.74 3.66
CA ASN A 244 6.68 0.43 4.95
C ASN A 244 8.20 0.57 4.90
N PHE A 245 8.84 0.12 3.81
CA PHE A 245 10.26 0.35 3.57
C PHE A 245 10.56 1.86 3.59
N LEU A 246 9.81 2.65 2.79
CA LEU A 246 9.31 4.05 2.88
C LEU A 246 9.32 4.73 4.25
N ALA A 247 8.69 4.09 5.23
CA ALA A 247 8.59 4.63 6.58
C ALA A 247 9.92 4.50 7.32
N GLY A 248 10.74 3.50 6.97
CA GLY A 248 12.00 3.19 7.66
C GLY A 248 11.77 2.57 9.04
N ASP A 249 12.85 2.38 9.79
CA ASP A 249 12.84 1.97 11.20
C ASP A 249 12.87 3.18 12.18
N ASP A 250 12.77 4.40 11.65
CA ASP A 250 12.89 5.65 12.39
C ASP A 250 11.54 6.11 12.97
N ALA A 251 11.10 5.44 14.05
CA ALA A 251 10.04 5.96 14.91
C ALA A 251 10.50 7.15 15.80
N ALA A 252 11.79 7.48 15.85
CA ALA A 252 12.32 8.70 16.51
C ALA A 252 13.83 8.87 16.27
N GLN A 253 14.24 9.63 15.25
CA GLN A 253 15.53 10.34 15.28
C GLN A 253 15.28 11.85 15.33
N GLY A 254 15.77 12.45 16.41
CA GLY A 254 15.31 13.74 16.92
C GLY A 254 15.75 14.96 16.12
N GLY A 255 14.86 15.94 16.09
CA GLY A 255 15.12 17.33 15.76
C GLY A 255 14.01 18.26 16.26
N GLY A 256 14.29 19.01 17.35
CA GLY A 256 13.66 20.29 17.69
C GLY A 256 12.26 20.29 18.35
N GLU A 257 12.19 20.90 19.54
CA GLU A 257 10.98 21.19 20.33
C GLU A 257 9.91 21.98 19.54
N GLN A 258 8.91 21.28 19.00
CA GLN A 258 7.67 21.88 18.52
C GLN A 258 6.50 21.05 19.09
N ASN A 259 5.56 21.73 19.77
CA ASN A 259 4.34 21.10 20.30
C ASN A 259 3.47 20.52 19.16
N ARG A 260 3.02 19.29 19.29
CA ARG A 260 2.24 18.49 18.35
C ARG A 260 0.96 18.02 19.03
N ALA A 261 -0.07 17.74 18.25
CA ALA A 261 -1.31 17.23 18.81
C ALA A 261 -1.10 15.82 19.40
N PRO A 262 -1.79 15.47 20.50
CA PRO A 262 -1.75 14.11 21.04
C PRO A 262 -2.07 13.07 19.95
N ASP A 263 -1.41 11.92 19.96
CA ASP A 263 -1.82 10.76 19.16
C ASP A 263 -2.88 9.97 19.96
N VAL A 264 -4.04 9.73 19.35
CA VAL A 264 -5.20 9.13 20.02
C VAL A 264 -5.63 7.93 19.22
N GLU A 265 -5.86 6.81 19.90
CA GLU A 265 -6.43 5.59 19.33
C GLU A 265 -7.59 5.13 20.22
N ALA A 266 -8.79 5.00 19.68
CA ALA A 266 -9.97 4.51 20.39
C ALA A 266 -9.96 2.97 20.54
N GLY A 267 -9.08 2.28 19.82
CA GLY A 267 -8.96 0.83 19.77
C GLY A 267 -9.84 0.23 18.66
N ALA A 268 -9.66 -1.08 18.40
CA ALA A 268 -10.32 -1.76 17.28
C ALA A 268 -11.85 -1.71 17.37
N ASP A 269 -12.49 -1.60 16.20
CA ASP A 269 -13.94 -1.75 16.05
C ASP A 269 -14.41 -3.08 16.65
N GLN A 270 -15.52 -3.04 17.37
CA GLN A 270 -16.01 -4.20 18.11
C GLN A 270 -17.40 -4.55 17.67
N THR A 271 -17.65 -5.84 17.42
CA THR A 271 -19.02 -6.34 17.23
C THR A 271 -19.42 -7.17 18.43
N ILE A 272 -20.51 -6.78 19.09
CA ILE A 272 -21.19 -7.58 20.11
C ILE A 272 -22.59 -7.95 19.59
N ILE A 273 -23.07 -9.13 19.94
CA ILE A 273 -24.38 -9.62 19.48
C ILE A 273 -25.37 -9.52 20.64
N ALA A 274 -26.52 -8.88 20.43
CA ALA A 274 -27.56 -8.77 21.45
C ALA A 274 -27.97 -10.18 21.98
N PRO A 275 -28.24 -10.34 23.30
CA PRO A 275 -28.49 -9.31 24.30
C PRO A 275 -27.22 -8.77 24.99
N ALA A 276 -26.00 -9.08 24.51
CA ALA A 276 -24.81 -8.43 25.02
C ALA A 276 -24.88 -6.92 24.73
N ASP A 277 -24.85 -6.12 25.79
CA ASP A 277 -25.05 -4.67 25.73
C ASP A 277 -23.85 -3.88 26.27
N THR A 278 -22.76 -4.54 26.63
CA THR A 278 -21.59 -3.91 27.27
C THR A 278 -20.32 -4.38 26.59
N VAL A 279 -19.42 -3.44 26.29
CA VAL A 279 -18.10 -3.73 25.72
C VAL A 279 -16.99 -3.02 26.49
N ALA A 280 -15.80 -3.61 26.52
CA ALA A 280 -14.62 -2.96 27.08
C ALA A 280 -13.89 -2.19 25.97
N LEU A 281 -13.72 -0.88 26.14
CA LEU A 281 -12.94 -0.04 25.25
C LEU A 281 -11.52 0.08 25.79
N ARG A 282 -10.55 -0.09 24.90
CA ARG A 282 -9.13 -0.05 25.21
C ARG A 282 -8.47 0.92 24.25
N GLY A 283 -8.70 2.21 24.49
CA GLY A 283 -8.04 3.25 23.75
C GLY A 283 -6.64 3.54 24.32
N ALA A 284 -5.78 4.07 23.46
CA ALA A 284 -4.45 4.55 23.77
C ALA A 284 -4.38 6.07 23.48
N VAL A 285 -3.62 6.78 24.30
CA VAL A 285 -3.31 8.20 24.06
C VAL A 285 -1.83 8.37 24.33
N ALA A 286 -1.13 8.94 23.37
CA ALA A 286 0.29 9.24 23.42
C ALA A 286 0.51 10.72 23.08
N ASP A 287 1.52 11.33 23.69
CA ASP A 287 1.82 12.76 23.56
C ASP A 287 3.24 12.99 24.07
N GLU A 288 3.94 14.00 23.55
CA GLU A 288 5.31 14.35 23.99
C GLU A 288 5.37 15.01 25.38
N GLY A 289 4.22 15.31 25.99
CA GLY A 289 4.10 15.91 27.32
C GLY A 289 4.38 17.41 27.36
N VAL A 290 4.37 18.07 26.20
CA VAL A 290 4.50 19.52 26.02
C VAL A 290 3.15 20.04 25.53
N PRO A 291 2.64 21.21 25.98
CA PRO A 291 3.05 21.90 27.20
C PRO A 291 2.67 21.12 28.47
N GLN A 292 1.79 20.12 28.39
CA GLN A 292 1.39 19.26 29.51
C GLN A 292 0.84 17.92 29.00
N ALA A 293 0.79 16.92 29.89
CA ALA A 293 0.19 15.63 29.56
C ALA A 293 -1.30 15.77 29.17
N PRO A 294 -1.77 15.00 28.17
CA PRO A 294 -3.08 15.20 27.60
C PRO A 294 -4.21 14.69 28.51
N ALA A 295 -5.26 15.50 28.64
CA ALA A 295 -6.52 15.10 29.27
C ALA A 295 -7.36 14.32 28.26
N THR A 296 -7.80 13.12 28.63
CA THR A 296 -8.54 12.23 27.73
C THR A 296 -10.03 12.17 28.05
N GLU A 297 -10.89 12.07 27.04
CA GLU A 297 -12.33 11.95 27.21
C GLU A 297 -12.97 11.06 26.14
N TRP A 298 -13.72 10.05 26.59
CA TRP A 298 -14.61 9.24 25.78
C TRP A 298 -15.96 9.91 25.62
N THR A 299 -16.38 10.08 24.37
CA THR A 299 -17.69 10.62 24.01
C THR A 299 -18.36 9.68 23.03
N MET A 300 -19.68 9.55 23.12
CA MET A 300 -20.46 8.90 22.08
C MET A 300 -20.73 9.93 20.98
N LEU A 301 -20.17 9.70 19.79
CA LEU A 301 -20.42 10.55 18.62
C LEU A 301 -21.79 10.22 18.00
N SER A 302 -22.10 8.94 17.85
CA SER A 302 -23.35 8.45 17.27
C SER A 302 -23.73 7.06 17.84
N GLY A 303 -25.00 6.66 17.68
CA GLY A 303 -25.49 5.36 18.11
C GLY A 303 -27.02 5.29 18.24
N PRO A 304 -27.63 4.10 18.06
CA PRO A 304 -29.09 3.87 18.12
C PRO A 304 -29.68 4.02 19.54
N GLY A 305 -28.84 4.18 20.56
CA GLY A 305 -29.21 4.38 21.96
C GLY A 305 -28.16 5.21 22.70
N GLN A 306 -28.27 5.32 24.03
CA GLN A 306 -27.24 5.89 24.89
C GLN A 306 -26.10 4.90 25.14
N ALA A 307 -24.86 5.40 25.13
CA ALA A 307 -23.65 4.69 25.55
C ALA A 307 -23.18 5.24 26.91
N GLN A 308 -23.23 4.42 27.95
CA GLN A 308 -22.88 4.76 29.33
C GLN A 308 -21.48 4.25 29.65
N PHE A 309 -20.52 5.17 29.72
CA PHE A 309 -19.14 4.86 30.11
C PHE A 309 -19.00 4.72 31.63
N SER A 310 -18.31 3.69 32.10
CA SER A 310 -17.99 3.51 33.52
C SER A 310 -17.00 4.56 34.02
N SER A 311 -16.12 5.05 33.15
CA SER A 311 -15.28 6.22 33.34
C SER A 311 -14.91 6.83 31.99
N ALA A 312 -15.55 7.94 31.60
CA ALA A 312 -15.29 8.58 30.30
C ALA A 312 -13.87 9.14 30.19
N SER A 313 -13.27 9.61 31.29
CA SER A 313 -11.93 10.21 31.28
C SER A 313 -10.77 9.21 31.34
N SER A 314 -11.05 7.91 31.17
CA SER A 314 -10.04 6.85 31.19
C SER A 314 -9.97 6.20 29.81
N PRO A 315 -8.81 6.19 29.13
CA PRO A 315 -8.65 5.54 27.82
C PRO A 315 -9.08 4.06 27.85
N HIS A 316 -8.95 3.42 29.01
CA HIS A 316 -9.47 2.09 29.29
C HIS A 316 -10.77 2.18 30.10
N THR A 317 -11.90 1.82 29.50
CA THR A 317 -13.22 1.96 30.12
C THR A 317 -14.16 0.84 29.70
N GLN A 318 -15.32 0.74 30.33
CA GLN A 318 -16.42 -0.11 29.85
C GLN A 318 -17.55 0.80 29.41
N VAL A 319 -18.18 0.48 28.29
CA VAL A 319 -19.32 1.22 27.77
C VAL A 319 -20.50 0.29 27.63
N ARG A 320 -21.65 0.73 28.13
CA ARG A 320 -22.92 0.00 28.05
C ARG A 320 -23.91 0.71 27.13
N PHE A 321 -24.49 -0.02 26.21
CA PHE A 321 -25.41 0.42 25.19
C PHE A 321 -26.86 0.13 25.59
N THR A 322 -27.80 0.95 25.12
CA THR A 322 -29.22 0.80 25.48
C THR A 322 -30.10 0.28 24.33
N ALA A 323 -29.53 0.11 23.13
CA ALA A 323 -30.19 -0.45 21.95
C ALA A 323 -29.20 -1.19 21.04
N PRO A 324 -29.62 -2.21 20.26
CA PRO A 324 -28.82 -2.77 19.17
C PRO A 324 -28.63 -1.78 18.00
N GLY A 325 -27.54 -1.93 17.25
CA GLY A 325 -27.10 -1.15 16.08
C GLY A 325 -25.67 -0.62 16.23
N ASP A 326 -25.20 0.17 15.27
CA ASP A 326 -23.82 0.65 15.22
C ASP A 326 -23.64 1.94 16.05
N TYR A 327 -22.66 1.94 16.96
CA TYR A 327 -22.28 3.09 17.79
C TYR A 327 -20.90 3.59 17.39
N GLU A 328 -20.71 4.90 17.30
CA GLU A 328 -19.38 5.52 17.17
C GLU A 328 -19.01 6.18 18.48
N LEU A 329 -17.89 5.77 19.05
CA LEU A 329 -17.39 6.31 20.30
C LEU A 329 -16.03 6.93 20.02
N ALA A 330 -15.87 8.22 20.33
CA ALA A 330 -14.59 8.90 20.19
C ALA A 330 -13.84 8.90 21.51
N LEU A 331 -12.57 8.50 21.48
CA LEU A 331 -11.60 8.91 22.47
C LEU A 331 -10.96 10.21 21.97
N SER A 332 -10.96 11.24 22.80
CA SER A 332 -10.27 12.50 22.53
C SER A 332 -9.18 12.75 23.56
N ALA A 333 -8.16 13.49 23.18
CA ALA A 333 -7.07 13.89 24.06
C ALA A 333 -6.63 15.33 23.78
N ASN A 334 -6.45 16.12 24.83
CA ASN A 334 -6.08 17.53 24.75
C ASN A 334 -4.92 17.84 25.71
N ASP A 335 -3.80 18.30 25.17
CA ASP A 335 -2.56 18.71 25.88
C ASP A 335 -2.59 20.17 26.37
N GLY A 336 -3.73 20.85 26.30
CA GLY A 336 -3.91 22.27 26.63
C GLY A 336 -3.74 23.25 25.47
N GLU A 337 -3.21 22.83 24.32
CA GLU A 337 -3.04 23.68 23.13
C GLU A 337 -3.62 23.05 21.85
N LEU A 338 -3.43 21.75 21.67
CA LEU A 338 -3.84 20.96 20.53
C LEU A 338 -4.76 19.82 20.99
N THR A 339 -5.57 19.30 20.10
CA THR A 339 -6.53 18.22 20.40
C THR A 339 -6.55 17.27 19.25
N ALA A 340 -6.53 15.99 19.57
CA ALA A 340 -6.78 14.93 18.61
C ALA A 340 -7.85 14.00 19.17
N SER A 341 -8.45 13.24 18.28
CA SER A 341 -9.44 12.24 18.61
C SER A 341 -9.39 11.11 17.61
N ASP A 342 -9.74 9.93 18.07
CA ASP A 342 -9.96 8.76 17.24
C ASP A 342 -11.28 8.10 17.61
N VAL A 343 -11.85 7.34 16.68
CA VAL A 343 -13.20 6.79 16.76
C VAL A 343 -13.15 5.26 16.69
N VAL A 344 -13.84 4.60 17.62
CA VAL A 344 -14.10 3.16 17.58
C VAL A 344 -15.57 2.93 17.24
N HIS A 345 -15.82 2.08 16.26
CA HIS A 345 -17.17 1.64 15.90
C HIS A 345 -17.51 0.38 16.70
N VAL A 346 -18.58 0.45 17.46
CA VAL A 346 -19.13 -0.70 18.17
C VAL A 346 -20.46 -1.09 17.54
N ARG A 347 -20.46 -2.17 16.76
CA ARG A 347 -21.68 -2.79 16.23
C ARG A 347 -22.31 -3.67 17.29
N VAL A 348 -23.43 -3.24 17.86
CA VAL A 348 -24.31 -4.11 18.63
C VAL A 348 -25.24 -4.83 17.65
N ALA A 349 -24.74 -5.85 16.96
CA ALA A 349 -25.44 -6.51 15.86
C ALA A 349 -26.83 -7.02 16.31
N ALA A 350 -27.87 -6.59 15.59
CA ALA A 350 -29.18 -7.21 15.61
C ALA A 350 -29.08 -8.62 15.01
N ASN A 351 -29.84 -9.55 15.57
CA ASN A 351 -29.77 -10.97 15.22
C ASN A 351 -30.65 -11.25 13.98
N ASP A 352 -30.14 -10.99 12.77
CA ASP A 352 -30.98 -10.95 11.55
C ASP A 352 -30.91 -12.17 10.63
N ARG A 353 -32.11 -12.53 10.14
CA ARG A 353 -32.49 -13.61 9.22
C ARG A 353 -32.00 -13.37 7.78
N VAL A 354 -31.76 -14.44 7.02
CA VAL A 354 -31.40 -14.39 5.58
C VAL A 354 -32.57 -13.90 4.72
N GLY A 355 -32.39 -12.78 4.00
CA GLY A 355 -33.41 -12.19 3.12
C GLY A 355 -33.34 -12.57 1.64
N GLN A 356 -32.19 -13.02 1.13
CA GLN A 356 -32.04 -13.34 -0.29
C GLN A 356 -32.91 -14.55 -0.70
N GLY A 357 -33.77 -14.36 -1.69
CA GLY A 357 -34.66 -15.38 -2.22
C GLY A 357 -35.94 -15.60 -1.39
N LEU A 358 -36.19 -14.80 -0.35
CA LEU A 358 -37.40 -14.86 0.46
C LEU A 358 -38.59 -14.36 -0.37
N VAL A 359 -39.64 -15.16 -0.51
CA VAL A 359 -40.83 -14.86 -1.34
C VAL A 359 -42.14 -14.86 -0.57
N ALA A 360 -42.17 -15.45 0.62
CA ALA A 360 -43.25 -15.26 1.60
C ALA A 360 -42.69 -15.26 3.02
N PHE A 361 -43.14 -14.34 3.88
CA PHE A 361 -42.69 -14.23 5.26
C PHE A 361 -43.83 -13.86 6.21
N TYR A 362 -44.13 -14.76 7.14
CA TYR A 362 -45.16 -14.58 8.17
C TYR A 362 -44.51 -14.76 9.56
N PRO A 363 -44.04 -13.67 10.18
CA PRO A 363 -43.51 -13.71 11.55
C PRO A 363 -44.62 -13.63 12.61
N PHE A 364 -45.88 -13.50 12.20
CA PHE A 364 -47.05 -13.43 13.08
C PHE A 364 -46.95 -12.34 14.16
N SER A 365 -46.32 -11.21 13.82
CA SER A 365 -46.11 -10.07 14.72
C SER A 365 -47.30 -9.12 14.78
N GLU A 366 -48.37 -9.39 14.02
CA GLU A 366 -49.57 -8.56 13.99
C GLU A 366 -50.29 -8.55 15.35
N GLY A 367 -50.26 -9.66 16.08
CA GLY A 367 -50.79 -9.80 17.45
C GLY A 367 -52.31 -9.61 17.61
N ALA A 368 -53.00 -9.12 16.59
CA ALA A 368 -54.44 -8.91 16.53
C ALA A 368 -54.91 -8.77 15.06
N GLY A 369 -56.21 -8.92 14.82
CA GLY A 369 -56.82 -8.80 13.49
C GLY A 369 -57.23 -10.14 12.88
N ALA A 370 -57.79 -10.11 11.68
CA ALA A 370 -58.34 -11.31 11.01
C ALA A 370 -57.37 -11.96 10.00
N GLN A 371 -56.20 -11.38 9.77
CA GLN A 371 -55.25 -11.84 8.75
C GLN A 371 -53.82 -11.79 9.26
N ALA A 372 -53.03 -12.81 8.95
CA ALA A 372 -51.57 -12.77 9.01
C ALA A 372 -51.03 -12.24 7.68
N ARG A 373 -50.20 -11.20 7.73
CA ARG A 373 -49.74 -10.53 6.52
C ARG A 373 -48.41 -11.10 6.07
N ASN A 374 -48.24 -11.17 4.75
CA ASN A 374 -46.91 -11.36 4.18
C ASN A 374 -46.12 -10.06 4.37
N GLN A 375 -45.05 -10.09 5.16
CA GLN A 375 -44.30 -8.89 5.54
C GLN A 375 -43.21 -8.49 4.54
N ILE A 376 -43.16 -9.16 3.40
CA ILE A 376 -42.31 -8.80 2.27
C ILE A 376 -43.17 -8.58 1.02
N GLY A 377 -42.78 -7.69 0.13
CA GLY A 377 -43.46 -7.43 -1.15
C GLY A 377 -43.33 -8.56 -2.20
N GLY A 378 -43.27 -9.83 -1.74
CA GLY A 378 -43.01 -11.02 -2.54
C GLY A 378 -44.26 -11.71 -3.10
N ALA A 379 -44.08 -12.94 -3.58
CA ALA A 379 -45.13 -13.72 -4.25
C ALA A 379 -46.13 -14.42 -3.32
N GLY A 380 -45.88 -14.43 -2.00
CA GLY A 380 -46.77 -15.02 -0.99
C GLY A 380 -48.05 -14.19 -0.74
N PRO A 381 -49.21 -14.84 -0.54
CA PRO A 381 -50.47 -14.14 -0.21
C PRO A 381 -50.60 -13.84 1.30
N ASP A 382 -51.37 -12.83 1.68
CA ASP A 382 -51.86 -12.72 3.06
C ASP A 382 -52.75 -13.93 3.41
N LEU A 383 -52.83 -14.30 4.69
CA LEU A 383 -53.57 -15.47 5.16
C LEU A 383 -54.68 -15.10 6.15
N ASP A 384 -55.91 -15.51 5.87
CA ASP A 384 -57.05 -15.34 6.76
C ASP A 384 -56.96 -16.32 7.93
N LEU A 385 -57.16 -15.83 9.16
CA LEU A 385 -57.34 -16.67 10.34
C LEU A 385 -58.75 -17.25 10.32
N LEU A 386 -58.87 -18.58 10.25
CA LEU A 386 -60.13 -19.31 10.19
C LEU A 386 -60.37 -20.11 11.49
N GLU A 387 -61.57 -20.67 11.63
CA GLU A 387 -62.10 -21.35 12.83
C GLU A 387 -61.03 -22.06 13.68
N GLY A 388 -60.79 -21.58 14.91
CA GLY A 388 -59.84 -22.17 15.85
C GLY A 388 -58.41 -21.59 15.81
N ALA A 389 -58.13 -20.61 14.94
CA ALA A 389 -56.88 -19.85 14.94
C ALA A 389 -57.01 -18.56 15.77
N GLU A 390 -56.11 -18.35 16.72
CA GLU A 390 -56.09 -17.18 17.62
C GLU A 390 -54.68 -16.62 17.77
N TRP A 391 -54.52 -15.30 17.79
CA TRP A 391 -53.22 -14.67 18.06
C TRP A 391 -52.72 -14.98 19.47
N LEU A 392 -51.41 -15.17 19.62
CA LEU A 392 -50.78 -15.31 20.92
C LEU A 392 -50.71 -13.95 21.62
N SER A 393 -51.32 -13.84 22.80
CA SER A 393 -51.30 -12.59 23.57
C SER A 393 -49.90 -12.30 24.11
N GLY A 394 -49.33 -11.15 23.72
CA GLY A 394 -48.06 -10.65 24.26
C GLY A 394 -46.80 -11.30 23.70
N LYS A 395 -46.92 -12.09 22.62
CA LYS A 395 -45.81 -12.70 21.88
C LYS A 395 -46.14 -12.75 20.39
N ASN A 396 -45.12 -12.82 19.53
CA ASN A 396 -45.32 -13.12 18.11
C ASN A 396 -45.81 -14.56 17.97
N GLY A 397 -46.79 -14.81 17.11
CA GLY A 397 -47.29 -16.15 16.83
C GLY A 397 -48.81 -16.30 16.85
N VAL A 398 -49.24 -17.44 16.34
CA VAL A 398 -50.64 -17.86 16.28
C VAL A 398 -50.81 -19.22 16.92
N ARG A 399 -51.87 -19.37 17.71
CA ARG A 399 -52.31 -20.64 18.26
C ARG A 399 -53.33 -21.26 17.34
N LEU A 400 -53.10 -22.53 16.99
CA LEU A 400 -53.97 -23.35 16.17
C LEU A 400 -54.60 -24.41 17.07
N GLY A 401 -55.87 -24.20 17.42
CA GLY A 401 -56.69 -25.13 18.18
C GLY A 401 -57.32 -26.23 17.31
N ASP A 402 -58.37 -26.88 17.80
CA ASP A 402 -59.10 -27.90 17.05
C ASP A 402 -59.74 -27.29 15.77
N GLY A 403 -59.29 -27.73 14.59
CA GLY A 403 -59.71 -27.19 13.30
C GLY A 403 -59.07 -25.85 12.89
N GLY A 404 -58.23 -25.27 13.77
CA GLY A 404 -57.51 -24.00 13.59
C GLY A 404 -56.64 -23.98 12.35
N ARG A 405 -56.84 -23.00 11.47
CA ARG A 405 -55.99 -22.83 10.28
C ARG A 405 -55.86 -21.39 9.83
N LEU A 406 -54.75 -21.08 9.17
CA LEU A 406 -54.59 -19.88 8.35
C LEU A 406 -54.64 -20.28 6.89
N GLN A 407 -55.35 -19.51 6.07
CA GLN A 407 -55.57 -19.88 4.68
C GLN A 407 -55.57 -18.65 3.77
N SER A 408 -54.94 -18.76 2.59
CA SER A 408 -54.98 -17.69 1.60
C SER A 408 -56.41 -17.44 1.10
N PRO A 409 -56.82 -16.17 0.89
CA PRO A 409 -58.19 -15.83 0.48
C PRO A 409 -58.50 -16.31 -0.95
N ALA A 410 -57.46 -16.55 -1.74
CA ALA A 410 -57.50 -17.13 -3.08
C ALA A 410 -56.34 -18.12 -3.26
N GLU A 411 -56.31 -18.73 -4.42
CA GLU A 411 -55.34 -19.71 -4.88
C GLU A 411 -53.95 -19.07 -4.99
N ALA A 412 -52.92 -19.74 -4.48
CA ALA A 412 -51.59 -19.17 -4.29
C ALA A 412 -50.73 -19.28 -5.57
N ALA A 413 -51.28 -18.89 -6.72
CA ALA A 413 -50.66 -19.06 -8.03
C ALA A 413 -49.32 -18.32 -8.16
N ALA A 414 -49.22 -17.08 -7.65
CA ALA A 414 -47.97 -16.30 -7.70
C ALA A 414 -46.85 -16.96 -6.90
N LEU A 415 -47.15 -17.45 -5.69
CA LEU A 415 -46.19 -18.19 -4.88
C LEU A 415 -45.72 -19.44 -5.62
N ARG A 416 -46.66 -20.22 -6.18
CA ARG A 416 -46.35 -21.39 -7.00
C ARG A 416 -45.45 -21.04 -8.18
N ASP A 417 -45.77 -19.99 -8.94
CA ASP A 417 -44.99 -19.57 -10.11
C ASP A 417 -43.56 -19.19 -9.73
N ALA A 418 -43.38 -18.53 -8.59
CA ALA A 418 -42.05 -18.16 -8.08
C ALA A 418 -41.18 -19.38 -7.75
N LEU A 419 -41.77 -20.48 -7.25
CA LEU A 419 -41.04 -21.71 -6.93
C LEU A 419 -40.80 -22.58 -8.18
N VAL A 420 -41.78 -22.65 -9.08
CA VAL A 420 -41.63 -23.37 -10.36
C VAL A 420 -40.56 -22.71 -11.24
N ALA A 421 -40.48 -21.38 -11.25
CA ALA A 421 -39.52 -20.63 -12.07
C ALA A 421 -38.06 -20.95 -11.75
N THR A 422 -37.74 -21.23 -10.49
CA THR A 422 -36.37 -21.55 -10.05
C THR A 422 -36.12 -23.05 -9.95
N ASN A 423 -37.17 -23.88 -10.07
CA ASN A 423 -37.14 -25.32 -9.81
C ASN A 423 -36.52 -25.69 -8.44
N ALA A 424 -36.59 -24.78 -7.47
CA ALA A 424 -35.96 -24.96 -6.16
C ALA A 424 -36.64 -24.08 -5.11
N PHE A 425 -36.68 -24.54 -3.86
CA PHE A 425 -37.30 -23.79 -2.77
C PHE A 425 -36.82 -24.20 -1.39
N THR A 426 -37.07 -23.35 -0.39
CA THR A 426 -36.99 -23.70 1.04
C THR A 426 -38.28 -23.29 1.74
N ILE A 427 -38.86 -24.19 2.53
CA ILE A 427 -39.97 -23.87 3.44
C ILE A 427 -39.47 -24.05 4.87
N GLU A 428 -39.68 -23.05 5.71
CA GLU A 428 -39.23 -23.02 7.10
C GLU A 428 -40.40 -22.66 8.03
N LEU A 429 -40.54 -23.40 9.13
CA LEU A 429 -41.51 -23.12 10.19
C LEU A 429 -40.83 -23.11 11.56
N TRP A 430 -41.29 -22.24 12.45
CA TRP A 430 -41.07 -22.36 13.90
C TRP A 430 -42.37 -22.75 14.59
N VAL A 431 -42.38 -23.91 15.23
CA VAL A 431 -43.59 -24.52 15.78
C VAL A 431 -43.37 -25.11 17.16
N ARG A 432 -44.45 -25.15 17.94
CA ARG A 432 -44.56 -25.89 19.19
C ARG A 432 -45.83 -26.74 19.14
N PRO A 433 -45.73 -28.06 18.92
CA PRO A 433 -46.91 -28.91 18.89
C PRO A 433 -47.53 -29.06 20.28
N ASP A 434 -48.86 -29.06 20.38
CA ASP A 434 -49.55 -29.28 21.66
C ASP A 434 -49.35 -30.72 22.17
N THR A 435 -49.28 -31.70 21.25
CA THR A 435 -49.05 -33.11 21.58
C THR A 435 -48.20 -33.81 20.53
N LEU A 436 -47.38 -34.77 20.97
CA LEU A 436 -46.75 -35.75 20.08
C LEU A 436 -47.77 -36.88 19.85
N VAL A 437 -48.62 -36.70 18.85
CA VAL A 437 -49.75 -37.62 18.57
C VAL A 437 -49.29 -39.03 18.17
N THR A 438 -50.08 -40.05 18.49
CA THR A 438 -49.82 -41.46 18.10
C THR A 438 -50.30 -41.81 16.69
N ASP A 439 -51.15 -40.97 16.09
CA ASP A 439 -51.72 -41.13 14.75
C ASP A 439 -51.53 -39.85 13.91
N GLY A 440 -51.03 -39.99 12.69
CA GLY A 440 -50.61 -38.91 11.78
C GLY A 440 -50.47 -39.44 10.35
N PRO A 441 -50.23 -38.61 9.32
CA PRO A 441 -49.60 -37.28 9.38
C PRO A 441 -50.58 -36.08 9.51
N LEU A 442 -50.28 -35.12 10.40
CA LEU A 442 -51.00 -33.85 10.62
C LEU A 442 -50.35 -32.69 9.86
N ARG A 443 -51.14 -31.80 9.24
CA ARG A 443 -50.70 -30.81 8.25
C ARG A 443 -50.28 -29.49 8.90
N MET A 444 -49.00 -29.14 8.80
CA MET A 444 -48.50 -27.85 9.31
C MET A 444 -48.48 -26.78 8.23
N PHE A 445 -48.04 -27.13 7.01
CA PHE A 445 -47.97 -26.22 5.86
C PHE A 445 -48.28 -26.99 4.58
N THR A 446 -49.29 -26.56 3.83
CA THR A 446 -49.76 -27.26 2.63
C THR A 446 -50.07 -26.32 1.47
N LEU A 447 -49.77 -26.83 0.27
CA LEU A 447 -50.25 -26.30 -1.00
C LEU A 447 -50.99 -27.47 -1.67
N SER A 448 -52.28 -27.62 -1.34
CA SER A 448 -53.04 -28.87 -1.52
C SER A 448 -54.52 -28.58 -1.77
N GLU A 449 -55.19 -29.46 -2.52
CA GLU A 449 -56.63 -29.36 -2.77
C GLU A 449 -57.45 -29.87 -1.57
N SER A 450 -57.08 -31.05 -1.04
CA SER A 450 -57.78 -31.72 0.07
C SER A 450 -56.93 -32.83 0.69
N TYR A 451 -57.36 -33.35 1.84
CA TYR A 451 -56.61 -34.37 2.59
C TYR A 451 -56.24 -35.63 1.79
N TRP A 452 -57.14 -36.11 0.93
CA TRP A 452 -56.94 -37.29 0.07
C TRP A 452 -56.71 -36.96 -1.41
N GLY A 453 -56.72 -35.66 -1.77
CA GLY A 453 -56.64 -35.20 -3.15
C GLY A 453 -55.22 -34.86 -3.62
N GLU A 454 -55.16 -34.17 -4.76
CA GLU A 454 -53.92 -33.68 -5.36
C GLU A 454 -53.24 -32.65 -4.46
N ARG A 455 -51.91 -32.64 -4.50
CA ARG A 455 -51.11 -31.64 -3.77
C ARG A 455 -49.84 -31.32 -4.51
N ASN A 456 -49.37 -30.08 -4.37
CA ASN A 456 -48.02 -29.71 -4.79
C ASN A 456 -47.03 -30.01 -3.66
N PHE A 457 -47.38 -29.64 -2.43
CA PHE A 457 -46.49 -29.79 -1.28
C PHE A 457 -47.26 -29.99 0.03
N THR A 458 -46.69 -30.78 0.94
CA THR A 458 -47.17 -30.92 2.32
C THR A 458 -45.99 -31.14 3.27
N LEU A 459 -45.85 -30.26 4.26
CA LEU A 459 -45.01 -30.45 5.45
C LEU A 459 -45.91 -30.81 6.63
N ALA A 460 -45.65 -31.97 7.24
CA ALA A 460 -46.53 -32.58 8.21
C ALA A 460 -45.79 -33.17 9.41
N GLN A 461 -46.45 -33.18 10.56
CA GLN A 461 -46.00 -33.92 11.75
C GLN A 461 -46.55 -35.35 11.68
N ASP A 462 -45.67 -36.35 11.79
CA ASP A 462 -46.02 -37.77 11.92
C ASP A 462 -45.35 -38.30 13.19
N ARG A 463 -46.13 -38.44 14.26
CA ARG A 463 -45.65 -38.74 15.61
C ARG A 463 -44.58 -37.74 16.08
N GLU A 464 -43.40 -38.22 16.47
CA GLU A 464 -42.24 -37.38 16.77
C GLU A 464 -41.46 -36.92 15.51
N GLY A 465 -41.84 -37.35 14.31
CA GLY A 465 -41.09 -37.13 13.07
C GLY A 465 -41.68 -36.05 12.17
N LEU A 466 -40.83 -35.50 11.30
CA LEU A 466 -41.20 -34.55 10.25
C LEU A 466 -41.39 -35.32 8.94
N GLN A 467 -42.57 -35.24 8.34
CA GLN A 467 -42.90 -35.86 7.06
C GLN A 467 -43.06 -34.79 5.97
N VAL A 468 -42.51 -35.04 4.80
CA VAL A 468 -42.68 -34.20 3.60
C VAL A 468 -43.24 -35.02 2.44
N ARG A 469 -44.23 -34.44 1.74
CA ARG A 469 -44.68 -34.89 0.43
C ARG A 469 -44.47 -33.77 -0.57
N LEU A 470 -43.81 -34.09 -1.68
CA LEU A 470 -43.47 -33.16 -2.75
C LEU A 470 -43.89 -33.76 -4.10
N ARG A 471 -44.78 -33.07 -4.83
CA ARG A 471 -45.10 -33.43 -6.22
C ARG A 471 -43.95 -32.99 -7.11
N THR A 472 -43.45 -33.88 -7.94
CA THR A 472 -42.51 -33.58 -9.02
C THR A 472 -43.02 -34.25 -10.29
N SER A 473 -42.38 -34.01 -11.44
CA SER A 473 -42.65 -34.71 -12.70
C SER A 473 -42.60 -36.24 -12.58
N ASP A 474 -41.94 -36.77 -11.55
CA ASP A 474 -41.67 -38.20 -11.36
C ASP A 474 -42.45 -38.81 -10.19
N THR A 475 -43.15 -38.00 -9.39
CA THR A 475 -44.03 -38.49 -8.31
C THR A 475 -45.50 -38.44 -8.71
N ARG A 476 -46.35 -39.08 -7.92
CA ARG A 476 -47.81 -39.10 -8.17
C ARG A 476 -48.44 -37.74 -7.88
N ASP A 477 -49.66 -37.54 -8.38
CA ASP A 477 -50.40 -36.29 -8.17
C ASP A 477 -50.77 -36.03 -6.70
N ASP A 478 -50.80 -37.07 -5.87
CA ASP A 478 -50.93 -37.00 -4.41
C ASP A 478 -49.59 -36.85 -3.67
N ALA A 479 -48.50 -36.61 -4.42
CA ALA A 479 -47.11 -36.45 -3.97
C ALA A 479 -46.55 -37.67 -3.22
N TRP A 480 -46.96 -38.88 -3.59
CA TRP A 480 -46.34 -40.12 -3.12
C TRP A 480 -45.13 -40.51 -4.00
N PRO A 481 -43.98 -40.94 -3.44
CA PRO A 481 -43.71 -41.29 -2.03
C PRO A 481 -43.37 -40.09 -1.11
N PHE A 482 -43.51 -40.27 0.21
CA PHE A 482 -43.10 -39.25 1.20
C PHE A 482 -41.68 -39.50 1.75
N LEU A 483 -41.03 -38.44 2.23
CA LEU A 483 -39.82 -38.51 3.06
C LEU A 483 -40.15 -38.27 4.53
N ARG A 484 -39.37 -38.85 5.45
CA ARG A 484 -39.56 -38.69 6.89
C ARG A 484 -38.23 -38.65 7.65
N ALA A 485 -38.01 -37.58 8.40
CA ALA A 485 -37.00 -37.53 9.45
C ALA A 485 -37.61 -37.99 10.79
N SER A 486 -36.90 -38.88 11.50
CA SER A 486 -37.33 -39.35 12.83
C SER A 486 -36.88 -38.37 13.91
N ARG A 487 -37.65 -38.24 15.00
CA ARG A 487 -37.34 -37.36 16.15
C ARG A 487 -37.08 -35.91 15.74
N ALA A 488 -37.99 -35.30 14.99
CA ALA A 488 -37.94 -33.86 14.71
C ALA A 488 -38.51 -33.03 15.86
N PHE A 489 -39.55 -33.52 16.55
CA PHE A 489 -40.28 -32.75 17.55
C PHE A 489 -39.87 -33.15 18.97
N TYR A 490 -38.74 -32.64 19.44
CA TYR A 490 -38.24 -32.76 20.81
C TYR A 490 -37.87 -31.38 21.37
N GLY A 491 -38.39 -31.02 22.55
CA GLY A 491 -38.16 -29.70 23.17
C GLY A 491 -39.42 -28.81 23.24
N ASN A 492 -39.25 -27.55 23.68
CA ASN A 492 -40.35 -26.61 23.91
C ASN A 492 -40.84 -25.94 22.61
N SER A 493 -39.94 -25.52 21.71
CA SER A 493 -40.23 -24.98 20.38
C SER A 493 -39.16 -25.47 19.41
N VAL A 494 -39.54 -25.79 18.18
CA VAL A 494 -38.67 -26.45 17.21
C VAL A 494 -38.73 -25.70 15.87
N GLN A 495 -37.58 -25.45 15.27
CA GLN A 495 -37.49 -25.04 13.87
C GLN A 495 -37.49 -26.30 12.98
N VAL A 496 -38.36 -26.33 11.99
CA VAL A 496 -38.35 -27.37 10.95
C VAL A 496 -38.27 -26.73 9.58
N ALA A 497 -37.44 -27.29 8.69
CA ALA A 497 -37.32 -26.81 7.32
C ALA A 497 -37.22 -27.96 6.31
N ALA A 498 -37.68 -27.70 5.08
CA ALA A 498 -37.52 -28.57 3.93
C ALA A 498 -36.94 -27.75 2.76
N THR A 499 -35.81 -28.18 2.21
CA THR A 499 -35.12 -27.53 1.08
C THR A 499 -35.03 -28.48 -0.10
N PHE A 500 -35.42 -28.01 -1.28
CA PHE A 500 -35.31 -28.72 -2.55
C PHE A 500 -34.45 -27.89 -3.51
N ASP A 501 -33.36 -28.46 -4.01
CA ASP A 501 -32.40 -27.78 -4.89
C ASP A 501 -32.57 -28.12 -6.38
N GLY A 502 -33.63 -28.86 -6.73
CA GLY A 502 -33.89 -29.37 -8.08
C GLY A 502 -33.47 -30.82 -8.28
N GLU A 503 -32.69 -31.40 -7.36
CA GLU A 503 -32.23 -32.79 -7.41
C GLU A 503 -32.41 -33.52 -6.07
N ARG A 504 -32.23 -32.81 -4.95
CA ARG A 504 -32.21 -33.36 -3.61
C ARG A 504 -33.23 -32.64 -2.72
N LEU A 505 -33.89 -33.42 -1.87
CA LEU A 505 -34.80 -32.93 -0.84
C LEU A 505 -34.18 -33.17 0.53
N LYS A 506 -33.88 -32.09 1.26
CA LYS A 506 -33.28 -32.15 2.60
C LYS A 506 -34.27 -31.67 3.65
N LEU A 507 -34.28 -32.35 4.79
CA LEU A 507 -35.07 -31.99 5.97
C LEU A 507 -34.12 -31.53 7.07
N LEU A 508 -34.45 -30.40 7.69
CA LEU A 508 -33.65 -29.82 8.77
C LEU A 508 -34.51 -29.64 10.03
N VAL A 509 -33.86 -29.82 11.18
CA VAL A 509 -34.44 -29.64 12.51
C VAL A 509 -33.46 -28.80 13.33
N ASN A 510 -33.91 -27.65 13.84
CA ASN A 510 -33.11 -26.71 14.64
C ASN A 510 -31.77 -26.30 13.97
N GLY A 511 -31.83 -25.97 12.68
CA GLY A 511 -30.65 -25.57 11.88
C GLY A 511 -29.73 -26.72 11.45
N GLU A 512 -29.95 -27.95 11.90
CA GLU A 512 -29.13 -29.12 11.54
C GLU A 512 -29.82 -30.00 10.48
N VAL A 513 -29.03 -30.62 9.60
CA VAL A 513 -29.53 -31.54 8.58
C VAL A 513 -29.94 -32.87 9.21
N ALA A 514 -31.23 -33.16 9.19
CA ALA A 514 -31.80 -34.40 9.72
C ALA A 514 -31.97 -35.50 8.66
N MET A 515 -32.10 -35.11 7.38
CA MET A 515 -32.21 -36.02 6.23
C MET A 515 -31.75 -35.33 4.95
N ASP A 516 -31.13 -36.06 4.03
CA ASP A 516 -30.70 -35.56 2.71
C ASP A 516 -30.79 -36.70 1.68
N GLU A 517 -31.79 -36.66 0.80
CA GLU A 517 -32.07 -37.72 -0.17
C GLU A 517 -32.17 -37.18 -1.60
N LEU A 518 -31.81 -38.02 -2.57
CA LEU A 518 -32.12 -37.78 -3.99
C LEU A 518 -33.65 -37.86 -4.17
N TYR A 519 -34.21 -36.87 -4.86
CA TYR A 519 -35.66 -36.79 -5.08
C TYR A 519 -35.92 -36.39 -6.54
N PRO A 520 -36.11 -37.36 -7.45
CA PRO A 520 -36.09 -37.12 -8.89
C PRO A 520 -37.32 -36.34 -9.39
N GLY A 521 -37.16 -35.72 -10.56
CA GLY A 521 -38.17 -34.91 -11.25
C GLY A 521 -38.12 -33.42 -10.89
N ASP A 522 -38.86 -32.61 -11.65
CA ASP A 522 -38.92 -31.15 -11.49
C ASP A 522 -40.32 -30.66 -11.04
N LEU A 523 -40.46 -29.37 -10.73
CA LEU A 523 -41.70 -28.77 -10.24
C LEU A 523 -42.70 -28.38 -11.35
N SER A 524 -42.42 -28.71 -12.61
CA SER A 524 -43.18 -28.20 -13.76
C SER A 524 -44.66 -28.64 -13.79
N ASN A 525 -45.00 -29.73 -13.10
CA ASN A 525 -46.36 -30.27 -13.02
C ASN A 525 -47.19 -29.75 -11.83
N TRP A 526 -46.73 -28.70 -11.14
CA TRP A 526 -47.47 -28.10 -10.02
C TRP A 526 -48.77 -27.42 -10.45
N ALA A 527 -49.88 -27.76 -9.81
CA ALA A 527 -51.19 -27.15 -10.08
C ALA A 527 -51.26 -25.71 -9.56
N SER A 528 -51.95 -24.80 -10.26
CA SER A 528 -52.11 -23.40 -9.86
C SER A 528 -53.35 -23.13 -8.98
N GLU A 529 -54.24 -24.11 -8.86
CA GLU A 529 -55.58 -23.95 -8.25
C GLU A 529 -55.63 -24.30 -6.74
N MET A 530 -54.47 -24.32 -6.08
CA MET A 530 -54.36 -24.73 -4.67
C MET A 530 -54.16 -23.51 -3.76
N PRO A 531 -54.90 -23.40 -2.64
CA PRO A 531 -54.63 -22.38 -1.63
C PRO A 531 -53.40 -22.75 -0.79
N LEU A 532 -52.78 -21.74 -0.19
CA LEU A 532 -51.80 -21.93 0.87
C LEU A 532 -52.53 -22.07 2.21
N VAL A 533 -52.28 -23.17 2.93
CA VAL A 533 -52.91 -23.46 4.22
C VAL A 533 -51.86 -23.82 5.26
N LEU A 534 -51.93 -23.17 6.43
CA LEU A 534 -51.14 -23.47 7.62
C LEU A 534 -52.08 -24.04 8.70
N GLY A 535 -51.70 -25.15 9.34
CA GLY A 535 -52.50 -25.77 10.40
C GLY A 535 -53.55 -26.81 9.97
N GLY A 536 -53.67 -27.12 8.68
CA GLY A 536 -54.65 -28.08 8.17
C GLY A 536 -54.68 -28.15 6.65
N GLU A 537 -55.76 -28.74 6.11
CA GLU A 537 -56.16 -28.66 4.70
C GLU A 537 -57.26 -27.60 4.50
N ARG A 538 -57.66 -27.36 3.24
CA ARG A 538 -58.66 -26.35 2.84
C ARG A 538 -59.97 -26.37 3.65
N ARG A 539 -60.44 -27.54 4.10
CA ARG A 539 -61.69 -27.69 4.88
C ARG A 539 -61.44 -28.12 6.33
N GLY A 540 -60.21 -27.99 6.83
CA GLY A 540 -59.83 -28.30 8.20
C GLY A 540 -59.48 -29.77 8.45
N GLU A 541 -59.43 -30.62 7.42
CA GLU A 541 -58.99 -32.00 7.58
C GLU A 541 -57.50 -32.09 7.95
N GLY A 542 -57.13 -33.13 8.70
CA GLY A 542 -55.72 -33.35 9.07
C GLY A 542 -55.12 -32.24 9.94
N ALA A 543 -55.97 -31.53 10.69
CA ALA A 543 -55.61 -30.36 11.46
C ALA A 543 -54.42 -30.61 12.40
N TRP A 544 -53.49 -29.68 12.41
CA TRP A 544 -52.37 -29.66 13.33
C TRP A 544 -52.66 -28.68 14.47
N SER A 545 -52.56 -29.17 15.71
CA SER A 545 -52.78 -28.35 16.91
C SER A 545 -51.45 -27.96 17.56
N GLY A 546 -51.27 -26.67 17.80
CA GLY A 546 -50.06 -26.15 18.42
C GLY A 546 -49.91 -24.64 18.24
N GLU A 547 -48.72 -24.14 18.51
CA GLU A 547 -48.36 -22.73 18.34
C GLU A 547 -47.38 -22.61 17.17
N MET A 548 -47.63 -21.68 16.26
CA MET A 548 -46.73 -21.36 15.16
C MET A 548 -46.23 -19.93 15.33
N TYR A 549 -44.92 -19.77 15.34
CA TYR A 549 -44.25 -18.49 15.62
C TYR A 549 -43.67 -17.85 14.37
N LEU A 550 -43.42 -18.64 13.32
CA LEU A 550 -42.90 -18.15 12.04
C LEU A 550 -43.23 -19.13 10.93
N ALA A 551 -43.56 -18.62 9.75
CA ALA A 551 -43.56 -19.38 8.50
C ALA A 551 -42.87 -18.57 7.38
N ALA A 552 -41.97 -19.21 6.64
CA ALA A 552 -41.25 -18.55 5.56
C ALA A 552 -41.05 -19.47 4.35
N VAL A 553 -41.03 -18.87 3.17
CA VAL A 553 -40.79 -19.55 1.89
C VAL A 553 -39.74 -18.81 1.09
N TYR A 554 -38.75 -19.54 0.60
CA TYR A 554 -37.72 -19.06 -0.32
C TYR A 554 -37.86 -19.75 -1.68
N ASN A 555 -37.58 -19.02 -2.77
CA ASN A 555 -37.50 -19.58 -4.13
C ASN A 555 -36.11 -20.12 -4.49
N ARG A 556 -35.31 -20.45 -3.47
CA ARG A 556 -33.98 -21.07 -3.64
C ARG A 556 -33.73 -22.04 -2.49
N PRO A 557 -32.78 -22.98 -2.64
CA PRO A 557 -32.33 -23.78 -1.52
C PRO A 557 -31.46 -22.92 -0.60
N LEU A 558 -31.76 -22.93 0.69
CA LEU A 558 -30.87 -22.39 1.72
C LEU A 558 -29.87 -23.46 2.16
N SER A 559 -28.62 -23.05 2.38
CA SER A 559 -27.57 -23.89 2.94
C SER A 559 -27.77 -24.12 4.46
N ALA A 560 -27.12 -25.13 5.01
CA ALA A 560 -27.19 -25.40 6.45
C ALA A 560 -26.70 -24.22 7.32
N PRO A 561 -25.60 -23.51 6.99
CA PRO A 561 -25.20 -22.31 7.72
C PRO A 561 -26.23 -21.17 7.65
N GLU A 562 -26.88 -20.97 6.49
CA GLU A 562 -27.93 -19.96 6.33
C GLU A 562 -29.18 -20.29 7.16
N LEU A 563 -29.57 -21.56 7.22
CA LEU A 563 -30.69 -22.03 8.05
C LEU A 563 -30.36 -22.00 9.54
N HIS A 564 -29.10 -22.27 9.91
CA HIS A 564 -28.61 -22.11 11.28
C HIS A 564 -28.55 -20.64 11.70
N ARG A 565 -28.20 -19.71 10.79
CA ARG A 565 -28.33 -18.28 11.02
C ARG A 565 -29.79 -17.87 11.24
N ASN A 566 -30.73 -18.36 10.42
CA ASN A 566 -32.16 -18.13 10.62
C ASN A 566 -32.69 -18.71 11.95
N TYR A 567 -32.15 -19.86 12.37
CA TYR A 567 -32.44 -20.48 13.66
C TYR A 567 -32.07 -19.55 14.82
N LEU A 568 -30.82 -19.06 14.82
CA LEU A 568 -30.34 -18.13 15.84
C LEU A 568 -31.13 -16.81 15.81
N ALA A 569 -31.40 -16.24 14.63
CA ALA A 569 -32.18 -15.02 14.43
C ALA A 569 -33.58 -15.10 15.05
N THR A 570 -34.28 -16.22 14.81
CA THR A 570 -35.67 -16.38 15.24
C THR A 570 -35.79 -16.74 16.71
N GLU A 571 -34.80 -17.43 17.31
CA GLU A 571 -34.79 -17.73 18.75
C GLU A 571 -34.92 -16.44 19.59
N SER A 572 -34.35 -15.32 19.12
CA SER A 572 -34.44 -14.01 19.77
C SER A 572 -35.81 -13.32 19.66
N LEU A 573 -36.68 -13.73 18.73
CA LEU A 573 -38.03 -13.16 18.50
C LEU A 573 -39.11 -13.83 19.36
N LEU A 574 -38.84 -15.02 19.94
CA LEU A 574 -39.82 -15.82 20.69
C LEU A 574 -40.16 -15.24 22.09
N ASP A 575 -39.41 -14.22 22.53
CA ASP A 575 -39.55 -13.56 23.84
C ASP A 575 -40.00 -12.08 23.81
N GLY A 576 -40.52 -11.58 22.68
CA GLY A 576 -41.33 -10.35 22.62
C GLY A 576 -40.59 -9.01 22.45
N GLY A 577 -39.93 -8.81 21.30
CA GLY A 577 -39.29 -7.53 20.92
C GLY A 577 -40.21 -6.52 20.23
N ALA A 578 -39.95 -5.22 20.48
CA ALA A 578 -40.69 -3.99 20.10
C ALA A 578 -40.83 -3.71 18.57
N PRO A 579 -41.72 -2.77 18.14
CA PRO A 579 -41.85 -2.37 16.73
C PRO A 579 -40.53 -1.85 16.13
N VAL A 580 -40.36 -2.03 14.80
CA VAL A 580 -39.15 -1.69 14.03
C VAL A 580 -38.70 -0.27 14.38
N ALA A 581 -37.51 -0.17 14.99
CA ALA A 581 -36.87 1.10 15.31
C ALA A 581 -36.36 1.75 14.01
N ASN A 582 -36.34 3.07 13.99
CA ASN A 582 -35.70 3.86 12.94
C ASN A 582 -34.20 3.52 12.88
N ASP A 583 -33.67 3.20 11.70
CA ASP A 583 -32.22 3.06 11.51
C ASP A 583 -31.60 4.43 11.13
N ALA A 584 -30.32 4.64 11.44
CA ALA A 584 -29.62 5.87 11.07
C ALA A 584 -29.21 5.84 9.57
N PRO A 585 -29.14 7.00 8.89
CA PRO A 585 -28.65 7.05 7.51
C PRO A 585 -27.20 6.54 7.40
N ALA A 586 -26.88 5.63 6.51
CA ALA A 586 -25.49 5.29 6.18
C ALA A 586 -24.94 6.32 5.18
N VAL A 587 -23.75 6.88 5.45
CA VAL A 587 -23.12 7.93 4.64
C VAL A 587 -21.69 7.57 4.27
N GLN A 588 -21.26 7.96 3.06
CA GLN A 588 -19.89 7.85 2.57
C GLN A 588 -19.51 9.13 1.82
N ALA A 589 -18.41 9.78 2.16
CA ALA A 589 -17.85 10.96 1.52
C ALA A 589 -17.09 10.61 0.21
N GLY A 590 -16.66 9.34 0.07
CA GLY A 590 -15.97 8.79 -1.09
C GLY A 590 -14.45 8.79 -0.95
N ASP A 591 -13.74 8.22 -1.94
CA ASP A 591 -12.28 8.03 -1.89
C ASP A 591 -11.49 9.34 -1.80
N ASP A 592 -10.35 9.32 -1.11
CA ASP A 592 -9.39 10.44 -1.06
C ASP A 592 -9.00 10.93 -2.45
N ARG A 593 -8.87 12.25 -2.58
CA ARG A 593 -8.75 12.92 -3.87
C ARG A 593 -7.45 13.71 -3.98
N LEU A 594 -6.83 13.62 -5.14
CA LEU A 594 -5.71 14.46 -5.53
C LEU A 594 -6.15 15.43 -6.62
N LEU A 595 -5.85 16.72 -6.45
CA LEU A 595 -6.18 17.78 -7.39
C LEU A 595 -4.98 18.70 -7.60
N ALA A 596 -4.51 18.87 -8.84
CA ALA A 596 -3.52 19.90 -9.14
C ALA A 596 -4.21 21.27 -9.30
N MET A 597 -3.66 22.32 -8.68
CA MET A 597 -4.33 23.63 -8.52
C MET A 597 -4.72 24.33 -9.83
N ARG A 598 -4.14 23.93 -10.98
CA ARG A 598 -4.62 24.34 -12.32
C ARG A 598 -6.12 24.03 -12.54
N ARG A 599 -6.66 23.07 -11.78
CA ARG A 599 -8.08 22.82 -11.56
C ARG A 599 -8.36 23.19 -10.11
N ASP A 600 -8.98 24.33 -9.88
CA ASP A 600 -9.39 24.72 -8.51
C ASP A 600 -10.70 24.07 -8.08
N THR A 601 -11.33 23.29 -8.96
CA THR A 601 -12.65 22.70 -8.75
C THR A 601 -12.58 21.18 -8.95
N LEU A 602 -13.18 20.44 -8.02
CA LEU A 602 -13.24 18.97 -7.98
C LEU A 602 -14.68 18.51 -7.76
N ALA A 603 -15.11 17.45 -8.45
CA ALA A 603 -16.38 16.79 -8.15
C ALA A 603 -16.18 15.80 -6.98
N LEU A 604 -16.97 15.98 -5.91
CA LEU A 604 -17.05 15.04 -4.80
C LEU A 604 -18.04 13.93 -5.13
N ARG A 605 -17.83 12.74 -4.55
CA ARG A 605 -18.56 11.53 -4.91
C ARG A 605 -19.15 10.86 -3.67
N GLY A 606 -19.82 11.65 -2.85
CA GLY A 606 -20.50 11.13 -1.68
C GLY A 606 -21.77 10.34 -2.01
N SER A 607 -22.20 9.52 -1.07
CA SER A 607 -23.45 8.78 -1.10
C SER A 607 -24.05 8.70 0.30
N ALA A 608 -25.37 8.63 0.37
CA ALA A 608 -26.08 8.32 1.59
C ALA A 608 -27.31 7.45 1.29
N VAL A 609 -27.59 6.48 2.15
CA VAL A 609 -28.73 5.57 2.06
C VAL A 609 -29.40 5.47 3.43
N ASP A 610 -30.70 5.25 3.45
CA ASP A 610 -31.54 5.33 4.64
C ASP A 610 -32.76 4.41 4.49
N ASP A 611 -33.35 3.99 5.61
CA ASP A 611 -34.50 3.08 5.64
C ASP A 611 -35.84 3.79 5.32
N GLY A 612 -35.82 5.13 5.20
CA GLY A 612 -36.95 5.98 4.85
C GLY A 612 -37.80 6.41 6.05
N LEU A 613 -37.36 6.12 7.26
CA LEU A 613 -37.97 6.55 8.52
C LEU A 613 -37.09 7.65 9.16
N PRO A 614 -37.63 8.51 10.05
CA PRO A 614 -39.02 8.90 10.10
C PRO A 614 -39.45 9.70 8.85
N GLY A 615 -38.53 9.98 7.93
CA GLY A 615 -38.76 10.75 6.71
C GLY A 615 -37.55 10.76 5.78
N ALA A 616 -37.56 11.63 4.77
CA ALA A 616 -36.46 11.71 3.82
C ALA A 616 -35.20 12.34 4.44
N ILE A 617 -34.02 11.84 4.06
CA ILE A 617 -32.73 12.38 4.50
C ILE A 617 -32.40 13.75 3.91
N SER A 618 -31.68 14.53 4.69
CA SER A 618 -31.03 15.80 4.34
C SER A 618 -29.51 15.59 4.34
N LEU A 619 -28.81 16.17 3.38
CA LEU A 619 -27.36 16.08 3.28
C LEU A 619 -26.73 17.44 3.52
N GLN A 620 -25.49 17.45 4.01
CA GLN A 620 -24.71 18.67 4.13
C GLN A 620 -23.21 18.38 4.10
N TRP A 621 -22.51 18.99 3.14
CA TRP A 621 -21.06 19.05 3.09
C TRP A 621 -20.49 20.22 3.92
N SER A 622 -19.37 20.00 4.59
CA SER A 622 -18.59 21.01 5.30
C SER A 622 -17.09 20.82 5.16
N LYS A 623 -16.33 21.91 5.28
CA LYS A 623 -14.87 21.87 5.45
C LYS A 623 -14.58 21.72 6.95
N LEU A 624 -13.90 20.65 7.35
CA LEU A 624 -13.39 20.49 8.71
C LEU A 624 -12.07 21.25 8.87
N GLU A 625 -11.11 20.92 8.01
CA GLU A 625 -9.77 21.49 8.03
C GLU A 625 -9.29 21.83 6.62
N GLY A 626 -8.33 22.76 6.56
CA GLY A 626 -7.64 23.08 5.33
C GLY A 626 -7.15 24.54 5.28
N PRO A 627 -6.11 24.83 4.49
CA PRO A 627 -5.42 26.12 4.47
C PRO A 627 -6.20 27.26 3.79
N GLY A 628 -7.31 26.95 3.13
CA GLY A 628 -8.14 27.93 2.42
C GLY A 628 -9.63 27.64 2.54
N GLU A 629 -10.44 28.36 1.77
CA GLU A 629 -11.87 28.15 1.66
C GLU A 629 -12.19 27.01 0.68
N ALA A 630 -13.16 26.16 1.05
CA ALA A 630 -13.73 25.14 0.19
C ALA A 630 -15.20 25.50 -0.09
N THR A 631 -15.50 25.94 -1.31
CA THR A 631 -16.82 26.42 -1.72
C THR A 631 -17.56 25.34 -2.51
N PHE A 632 -18.63 24.80 -1.95
CA PHE A 632 -19.46 23.80 -2.60
C PHE A 632 -20.49 24.46 -3.54
N SER A 633 -20.70 23.88 -4.72
CA SER A 633 -21.75 24.28 -5.67
C SER A 633 -23.15 24.16 -5.07
N ASP A 634 -23.40 23.05 -4.37
CA ASP A 634 -24.57 22.82 -3.53
C ASP A 634 -24.18 21.83 -2.43
N ALA A 635 -23.90 22.34 -1.23
CA ALA A 635 -23.47 21.50 -0.12
C ALA A 635 -24.54 20.47 0.31
N ALA A 636 -25.80 20.63 -0.10
CA ALA A 636 -26.89 19.72 0.26
C ALA A 636 -27.07 18.54 -0.72
N GLN A 637 -26.18 18.38 -1.70
CA GLN A 637 -26.17 17.23 -2.60
C GLN A 637 -25.11 16.22 -2.18
N ALA A 638 -25.34 14.94 -2.49
CA ALA A 638 -24.35 13.89 -2.23
C ALA A 638 -23.07 14.09 -3.05
N GLN A 639 -23.20 14.62 -4.28
CA GLN A 639 -22.10 14.74 -5.25
C GLN A 639 -21.95 16.17 -5.81
N PRO A 640 -21.59 17.17 -4.98
CA PRO A 640 -21.37 18.52 -5.46
C PRO A 640 -19.98 18.67 -6.08
N SER A 641 -19.79 19.70 -6.89
CA SER A 641 -18.45 20.24 -7.12
C SER A 641 -18.02 21.14 -5.97
N VAL A 642 -16.77 21.03 -5.51
CA VAL A 642 -16.13 21.91 -4.52
C VAL A 642 -15.00 22.69 -5.18
N ARG A 643 -14.87 23.98 -4.85
CA ARG A 643 -13.79 24.86 -5.31
C ARG A 643 -12.89 25.28 -4.15
N PHE A 644 -11.57 25.16 -4.30
CA PHE A 644 -10.58 25.49 -3.27
C PHE A 644 -9.90 26.83 -3.53
N SER A 645 -9.68 27.64 -2.49
CA SER A 645 -9.03 28.95 -2.62
C SER A 645 -7.50 28.93 -2.46
N ALA A 646 -6.94 27.85 -1.91
CA ALA A 646 -5.51 27.71 -1.63
C ALA A 646 -5.04 26.25 -1.81
N PRO A 647 -3.77 26.00 -2.14
CA PRO A 647 -3.21 24.65 -2.17
C PRO A 647 -2.97 24.12 -0.75
N GLY A 648 -2.90 22.80 -0.61
CA GLY A 648 -2.61 22.06 0.62
C GLY A 648 -3.62 20.94 0.87
N VAL A 649 -3.60 20.39 2.09
CA VAL A 649 -4.45 19.25 2.47
C VAL A 649 -5.73 19.76 3.10
N TYR A 650 -6.87 19.27 2.63
CA TYR A 650 -8.20 19.59 3.14
C TYR A 650 -8.89 18.33 3.65
N THR A 651 -9.65 18.46 4.72
CA THR A 651 -10.56 17.41 5.20
C THR A 651 -11.99 17.92 5.01
N LEU A 652 -12.75 17.25 4.14
CA LEU A 652 -14.14 17.59 3.84
C LEU A 652 -15.07 16.52 4.40
N GLU A 653 -16.16 16.92 5.04
CA GLU A 653 -17.12 16.03 5.68
C GLU A 653 -18.47 16.08 4.97
N LEU A 654 -19.07 14.92 4.69
CA LEU A 654 -20.46 14.77 4.28
C LEU A 654 -21.27 14.28 5.47
N SER A 655 -22.31 15.03 5.84
CA SER A 655 -23.31 14.60 6.82
C SER A 655 -24.63 14.23 6.15
N ALA A 656 -25.33 13.23 6.71
CA ALA A 656 -26.66 12.81 6.31
C ALA A 656 -27.58 12.68 7.53
N SER A 657 -28.77 13.28 7.48
CA SER A 657 -29.75 13.26 8.57
C SER A 657 -31.19 13.06 8.10
N ASP A 658 -31.87 12.08 8.67
CA ASP A 658 -33.31 11.80 8.52
C ASP A 658 -34.21 12.63 9.47
N GLY A 659 -33.62 13.56 10.24
CA GLY A 659 -34.29 14.36 11.26
C GLY A 659 -34.34 13.74 12.67
N GLN A 660 -33.97 12.47 12.81
CA GLN A 660 -33.84 11.77 14.09
C GLN A 660 -32.38 11.41 14.40
N PHE A 661 -31.61 10.95 13.41
CA PHE A 661 -30.20 10.63 13.46
C PHE A 661 -29.41 11.50 12.47
N THR A 662 -28.11 11.61 12.68
CA THR A 662 -27.18 12.27 11.75
C THR A 662 -25.88 11.50 11.74
N MET A 663 -25.48 10.99 10.58
CA MET A 663 -24.19 10.33 10.37
C MET A 663 -23.27 11.23 9.54
N ARG A 664 -21.96 11.01 9.66
CA ARG A 664 -20.92 11.81 8.99
C ARG A 664 -19.83 10.89 8.45
N ASP A 665 -19.25 11.25 7.32
CA ASP A 665 -18.02 10.65 6.80
C ASP A 665 -17.13 11.76 6.22
N ALA A 666 -15.81 11.56 6.22
CA ALA A 666 -14.85 12.54 5.77
C ALA A 666 -13.95 12.01 4.66
N VAL A 667 -13.47 12.91 3.80
CA VAL A 667 -12.53 12.63 2.71
C VAL A 667 -11.37 13.61 2.75
N GLU A 668 -10.15 13.11 2.54
CA GLU A 668 -8.98 13.95 2.35
C GLU A 668 -8.87 14.41 0.89
N VAL A 669 -8.70 15.71 0.68
CA VAL A 669 -8.40 16.28 -0.62
C VAL A 669 -7.06 16.99 -0.59
N VAL A 670 -6.08 16.43 -1.30
CA VAL A 670 -4.77 17.05 -1.49
C VAL A 670 -4.82 17.95 -2.72
N VAL A 671 -4.80 19.26 -2.48
CA VAL A 671 -4.74 20.29 -3.53
C VAL A 671 -3.28 20.66 -3.76
N ALA A 672 -2.63 19.96 -4.70
CA ALA A 672 -1.23 20.17 -5.01
C ALA A 672 -1.02 21.53 -5.71
N PRO A 673 -0.12 22.40 -5.22
CA PRO A 673 0.28 23.60 -5.94
C PRO A 673 0.99 23.24 -7.25
N GLU A 674 0.95 24.12 -8.26
CA GLU A 674 1.50 23.81 -9.60
C GLU A 674 2.99 23.41 -9.58
N TRP A 675 3.75 23.93 -8.62
CA TRP A 675 5.17 23.62 -8.46
C TRP A 675 5.42 22.19 -7.98
N ALA A 676 4.50 21.57 -7.22
CA ALA A 676 4.78 20.31 -6.53
C ALA A 676 4.90 19.10 -7.49
N PRO A 677 3.94 18.86 -8.42
CA PRO A 677 4.10 17.83 -9.43
C PRO A 677 5.31 18.06 -10.33
N ARG A 678 5.65 19.32 -10.65
CA ARG A 678 6.79 19.67 -11.51
C ARG A 678 8.12 19.40 -10.83
N LEU A 679 8.26 19.83 -9.57
CA LEU A 679 9.45 19.58 -8.76
C LEU A 679 9.76 18.09 -8.75
N LEU A 680 8.77 17.25 -8.44
CA LEU A 680 8.96 15.79 -8.40
C LEU A 680 9.23 15.20 -9.78
N ASP A 681 8.58 15.68 -10.83
CA ASP A 681 8.82 15.25 -12.20
C ASP A 681 10.28 15.54 -12.62
N GLN A 682 10.82 16.68 -12.21
CA GLN A 682 12.18 17.13 -12.52
C GLN A 682 13.25 16.45 -11.64
N SER A 683 12.94 16.20 -10.36
CA SER A 683 13.85 15.66 -9.36
C SER A 683 13.83 14.14 -9.20
N SER A 684 12.95 13.42 -9.91
CA SER A 684 12.84 11.96 -9.81
C SER A 684 12.84 11.25 -11.16
N TRP A 685 12.87 9.92 -11.13
CA TRP A 685 12.73 9.08 -12.32
C TRP A 685 11.28 8.90 -12.77
N GLY A 686 10.32 9.48 -12.05
CA GLY A 686 8.90 9.22 -12.22
C GLY A 686 8.16 9.46 -10.92
N PRO A 687 7.45 10.57 -10.75
CA PRO A 687 6.95 10.91 -9.43
C PRO A 687 5.71 10.06 -9.08
N THR A 688 5.59 9.67 -7.82
CA THR A 688 4.43 8.89 -7.32
C THR A 688 3.41 9.77 -6.61
N ARG A 689 2.18 9.25 -6.44
CA ARG A 689 1.14 9.91 -5.64
C ARG A 689 1.60 10.17 -4.20
N ASP A 690 2.28 9.20 -3.59
CA ASP A 690 2.76 9.30 -2.20
C ASP A 690 3.84 10.38 -2.05
N GLU A 691 4.78 10.45 -3.01
CA GLU A 691 5.79 11.51 -3.05
C GLU A 691 5.14 12.89 -3.17
N LEU A 692 4.05 13.00 -3.96
CA LEU A 692 3.30 14.24 -4.09
C LEU A 692 2.59 14.64 -2.79
N GLN A 693 1.93 13.71 -2.13
CA GLN A 693 1.31 13.99 -0.83
C GLN A 693 2.37 14.42 0.19
N ARG A 694 3.55 13.78 0.18
CA ARG A 694 4.66 14.11 1.05
C ARG A 694 5.17 15.52 0.79
N VAL A 695 5.50 15.87 -0.45
CA VAL A 695 6.08 17.19 -0.78
C VAL A 695 5.10 18.34 -0.52
N VAL A 696 3.79 18.11 -0.69
CA VAL A 696 2.76 19.11 -0.37
C VAL A 696 2.74 19.42 1.13
N ARG A 697 3.01 18.44 2.00
CA ARG A 697 2.99 18.60 3.45
C ARG A 697 4.23 19.29 4.00
N ILE A 698 5.42 18.96 3.50
CA ILE A 698 6.68 19.54 4.01
C ILE A 698 7.24 20.70 3.20
N GLY A 699 6.72 20.92 1.99
CA GLY A 699 7.23 21.93 1.10
C GLY A 699 8.51 21.50 0.37
N PRO A 700 8.99 22.34 -0.56
CA PRO A 700 10.04 21.99 -1.49
C PRO A 700 11.44 21.96 -0.86
N ASP A 701 11.75 22.87 0.06
CA ASP A 701 13.08 22.96 0.70
C ASP A 701 13.39 21.75 1.58
N GLU A 702 12.40 21.31 2.36
CA GLU A 702 12.54 20.12 3.20
C GLU A 702 12.65 18.87 2.34
N TYR A 703 11.89 18.77 1.25
CA TYR A 703 11.98 17.64 0.32
C TYR A 703 13.36 17.54 -0.33
N LEU A 704 13.94 18.67 -0.75
CA LEU A 704 15.30 18.68 -1.27
C LEU A 704 16.32 18.29 -0.20
N THR A 705 16.10 18.71 1.05
CA THR A 705 16.96 18.33 2.17
C THR A 705 16.91 16.81 2.43
N GLU A 706 15.72 16.20 2.42
CA GLU A 706 15.55 14.74 2.46
C GLU A 706 16.27 14.03 1.31
N GLN A 707 16.19 14.58 0.10
CA GLN A 707 16.85 14.00 -1.08
C GLN A 707 18.39 14.14 -1.03
N PHE A 708 18.92 15.21 -0.44
CA PHE A 708 20.36 15.39 -0.28
C PHE A 708 20.96 14.42 0.75
N THR A 709 20.18 14.05 1.78
CA THR A 709 20.61 13.16 2.87
C THR A 709 20.19 11.71 2.68
N ALA A 710 19.35 11.40 1.69
CA ALA A 710 18.94 10.04 1.36
C ALA A 710 20.16 9.12 1.14
N GLN A 711 20.05 7.89 1.64
CA GLN A 711 21.10 6.89 1.49
C GLN A 711 21.40 6.66 0.00
N PRO A 712 22.66 6.87 -0.44
CA PRO A 712 23.02 6.68 -1.83
C PRO A 712 22.82 5.23 -2.27
N SER A 713 22.31 5.06 -3.49
CA SER A 713 22.31 3.76 -4.16
C SER A 713 23.73 3.25 -4.32
N ASP A 714 23.93 1.97 -4.04
CA ASP A 714 25.26 1.34 -4.03
C ASP A 714 25.64 0.78 -5.41
N PHE A 715 26.94 0.73 -5.70
CA PHE A 715 27.51 0.10 -6.89
C PHE A 715 28.60 -0.88 -6.44
N PRO A 716 28.27 -2.15 -6.12
CA PRO A 716 29.18 -3.09 -5.43
C PRO A 716 30.33 -3.59 -6.32
N ASP A 717 31.50 -3.87 -5.75
CA ASP A 717 32.67 -4.41 -6.50
C ASP A 717 32.59 -5.93 -6.72
N ASP A 718 31.95 -6.67 -5.80
CA ASP A 718 32.12 -8.10 -5.56
C ASP A 718 31.09 -9.03 -6.23
N GLU A 719 30.14 -8.49 -6.98
CA GLU A 719 29.16 -9.32 -7.67
C GLU A 719 29.70 -10.00 -8.95
N ILE A 720 29.28 -11.24 -9.14
CA ILE A 720 29.55 -12.05 -10.34
C ILE A 720 28.62 -11.56 -11.46
N GLY A 721 29.16 -10.78 -12.42
CA GLY A 721 28.38 -10.24 -13.54
C GLY A 721 29.19 -9.39 -14.52
N GLY A 722 28.59 -9.01 -15.65
CA GLY A 722 29.12 -8.08 -16.63
C GLY A 722 28.49 -6.69 -16.53
N LEU A 723 28.75 -5.84 -17.53
CA LEU A 723 28.16 -4.49 -17.58
C LEU A 723 26.64 -4.53 -17.79
N ARG A 724 26.09 -5.64 -18.30
CA ARG A 724 24.66 -5.78 -18.55
C ARG A 724 23.86 -5.78 -17.25
N GLU A 725 24.32 -6.51 -16.26
CA GLU A 725 23.71 -6.58 -14.93
C GLU A 725 23.71 -5.20 -14.26
N GLU A 726 24.75 -4.39 -14.47
CA GLU A 726 24.77 -3.00 -13.99
C GLU A 726 23.79 -2.08 -14.72
N GLN A 727 23.50 -2.35 -15.99
CA GLN A 727 22.45 -1.60 -16.72
C GLN A 727 21.07 -1.91 -16.15
N ASP A 728 20.77 -3.17 -15.85
CA ASP A 728 19.49 -3.55 -15.25
C ASP A 728 19.41 -3.04 -13.79
N ARG A 729 20.50 -3.08 -13.03
CA ARG A 729 20.59 -2.47 -11.68
C ARG A 729 20.32 -0.97 -11.70
N PHE A 730 20.80 -0.24 -12.70
CA PHE A 730 20.48 1.17 -12.86
C PHE A 730 18.96 1.41 -12.91
N TYR A 731 18.21 0.57 -13.62
CA TYR A 731 16.74 0.66 -13.62
C TYR A 731 16.14 0.25 -12.26
N ALA A 732 16.68 -0.79 -11.60
CA ALA A 732 16.22 -1.17 -10.27
C ALA A 732 16.38 -0.03 -9.25
N HIS A 733 17.51 0.67 -9.25
CA HIS A 733 17.72 1.86 -8.41
C HIS A 733 16.72 2.98 -8.74
N ALA A 734 16.52 3.26 -10.03
CA ALA A 734 15.59 4.29 -10.49
C ALA A 734 14.16 3.99 -10.02
N LEU A 735 13.73 2.74 -10.12
CA LEU A 735 12.36 2.31 -9.78
C LEU A 735 12.15 2.17 -8.27
N ASN A 736 13.11 1.64 -7.52
CA ASN A 736 12.90 1.19 -6.14
C ASN A 736 13.42 2.19 -5.10
N ASN A 737 14.60 2.79 -5.31
CA ASN A 737 15.34 3.48 -4.25
C ASN A 737 14.85 4.92 -3.98
N ARG A 738 15.24 5.46 -2.82
CA ARG A 738 14.77 6.78 -2.32
C ARG A 738 15.58 7.98 -2.79
N ASP A 739 16.84 7.77 -3.15
CA ASP A 739 17.82 8.81 -3.53
C ASP A 739 17.60 9.29 -4.98
N GLN A 740 16.34 9.55 -5.32
CA GLN A 740 15.88 9.88 -6.67
C GLN A 740 16.65 11.06 -7.27
N LEU A 741 16.83 12.14 -6.51
CA LEU A 741 17.56 13.33 -6.97
C LEU A 741 19.05 13.03 -7.20
N ARG A 742 19.67 12.21 -6.34
CA ARG A 742 21.08 11.84 -6.46
C ARG A 742 21.29 11.07 -7.75
N GLN A 743 20.47 10.07 -8.01
CA GLN A 743 20.55 9.28 -9.24
C GLN A 743 20.28 10.13 -10.50
N ARG A 744 19.30 11.04 -10.45
CA ARG A 744 19.05 12.01 -11.54
C ARG A 744 20.27 12.89 -11.79
N MET A 745 20.93 13.33 -10.73
CA MET A 745 22.15 14.13 -10.83
C MET A 745 23.33 13.32 -11.38
N VAL A 746 23.55 12.09 -10.91
CA VAL A 746 24.56 11.17 -11.47
C VAL A 746 24.34 10.96 -12.97
N PHE A 747 23.09 10.75 -13.38
CA PHE A 747 22.75 10.60 -14.79
C PHE A 747 23.02 11.87 -15.59
N ALA A 748 22.64 13.05 -15.08
CA ALA A 748 22.97 14.34 -15.72
C ALA A 748 24.49 14.53 -15.86
N LEU A 749 25.25 14.27 -14.79
CA LEU A 749 26.71 14.35 -14.78
C LEU A 749 27.33 13.36 -15.78
N SER A 750 26.82 12.13 -15.89
CA SER A 750 27.32 11.14 -16.86
C SER A 750 27.10 11.56 -18.34
N LYS A 751 26.17 12.48 -18.59
CA LYS A 751 25.91 13.06 -19.91
C LYS A 751 26.72 14.32 -20.18
N ILE A 752 27.30 14.93 -19.14
CA ILE A 752 28.18 16.09 -19.22
C ILE A 752 29.64 15.60 -19.28
N PHE A 753 30.06 14.82 -18.30
CA PHE A 753 31.36 14.15 -18.24
C PHE A 753 31.23 12.76 -18.88
N VAL A 754 31.18 12.76 -20.21
CA VAL A 754 30.82 11.56 -20.98
C VAL A 754 31.96 10.54 -21.01
N VAL A 755 31.65 9.28 -20.68
CA VAL A 755 32.41 8.09 -21.06
C VAL A 755 31.49 7.10 -21.79
N SER A 756 32.06 6.23 -22.63
CA SER A 756 31.27 5.27 -23.41
C SER A 756 31.78 3.84 -23.26
N ALA A 757 30.87 2.91 -22.99
CA ALA A 757 31.15 1.48 -22.98
C ALA A 757 31.60 0.94 -24.35
N ASN A 758 31.47 1.71 -25.44
CA ASN A 758 32.12 1.39 -26.72
C ASN A 758 33.66 1.40 -26.65
N ALA A 759 34.24 2.10 -25.67
CA ALA A 759 35.69 2.19 -25.45
C ALA A 759 36.11 1.66 -24.07
N VAL A 760 35.28 1.85 -23.05
CA VAL A 760 35.51 1.43 -21.65
C VAL A 760 34.35 0.55 -21.13
N GLY A 761 34.07 -0.54 -21.84
CA GLY A 761 32.88 -1.38 -21.65
C GLY A 761 32.98 -2.49 -20.60
N ARG A 762 34.08 -2.59 -19.84
CA ARG A 762 34.17 -3.59 -18.77
C ARG A 762 33.56 -3.05 -17.46
N ARG A 763 33.02 -3.95 -16.64
CA ARG A 763 32.45 -3.63 -15.32
C ARG A 763 33.46 -2.93 -14.41
N ASP A 764 34.68 -3.46 -14.35
CA ASP A 764 35.80 -2.91 -13.56
C ASP A 764 36.25 -1.51 -14.03
N GLN A 765 35.83 -1.08 -15.23
CA GLN A 765 36.08 0.27 -15.76
C GLN A 765 34.92 1.22 -15.43
N MET A 766 33.69 0.79 -15.65
CA MET A 766 32.51 1.65 -15.56
C MET A 766 32.04 1.87 -14.12
N VAL A 767 32.02 0.82 -13.29
CA VAL A 767 31.50 0.88 -11.91
C VAL A 767 32.25 1.91 -11.05
N PRO A 768 33.59 1.96 -11.02
CA PRO A 768 34.31 2.99 -10.28
C PRO A 768 33.99 4.41 -10.75
N TYR A 769 33.73 4.60 -12.05
CA TYR A 769 33.36 5.89 -12.60
C TYR A 769 31.97 6.34 -12.16
N LEU A 770 30.99 5.43 -12.15
CA LEU A 770 29.65 5.72 -11.63
C LEU A 770 29.67 6.05 -10.14
N ARG A 771 30.49 5.34 -9.35
CA ARG A 771 30.68 5.61 -7.93
C ARG A 771 31.26 7.01 -7.69
N LEU A 772 32.28 7.39 -8.46
CA LEU A 772 32.85 8.74 -8.42
C LEU A 772 31.78 9.81 -8.66
N LEU A 773 30.95 9.65 -9.69
CA LEU A 773 29.85 10.59 -9.95
C LEU A 773 28.81 10.60 -8.81
N ASN A 774 28.54 9.44 -8.21
CA ASN A 774 27.60 9.30 -7.09
C ASN A 774 28.08 9.99 -5.81
N GLU A 775 29.37 9.87 -5.50
CA GLU A 775 30.04 10.54 -4.39
C GLU A 775 29.99 12.06 -4.55
N HIS A 776 30.27 12.54 -5.76
CA HIS A 776 30.34 13.97 -6.09
C HIS A 776 29.01 14.61 -6.50
N ALA A 777 27.91 13.84 -6.55
CA ALA A 777 26.60 14.32 -7.05
C ALA A 777 26.14 15.62 -6.39
N PHE A 778 26.46 15.81 -5.10
CA PHE A 778 26.09 16.98 -4.31
C PHE A 778 27.32 17.72 -3.75
N GLY A 779 28.50 17.49 -4.33
CA GLY A 779 29.77 18.06 -3.88
C GLY A 779 30.13 19.39 -4.54
N ASN A 780 31.43 19.70 -4.55
CA ASN A 780 31.96 20.87 -5.23
C ASN A 780 32.46 20.52 -6.64
N VAL A 781 32.16 21.37 -7.63
CA VAL A 781 32.54 21.15 -9.02
C VAL A 781 34.06 21.10 -9.24
N LEU A 782 34.88 21.79 -8.43
CA LEU A 782 36.33 21.70 -8.56
C LEU A 782 36.84 20.29 -8.21
N ASP A 783 36.33 19.70 -7.13
CA ASP A 783 36.70 18.36 -6.68
C ASP A 783 36.21 17.30 -7.68
N LEU A 784 34.97 17.44 -8.16
CA LEU A 784 34.44 16.60 -9.23
C LEU A 784 35.31 16.66 -10.50
N LEU A 785 35.71 17.86 -10.92
CA LEU A 785 36.52 18.04 -12.12
C LEU A 785 37.90 17.40 -11.97
N HIS A 786 38.49 17.53 -10.77
CA HIS A 786 39.77 16.90 -10.44
C HIS A 786 39.68 15.37 -10.51
N ASP A 787 38.68 14.78 -9.85
CA ASP A 787 38.56 13.33 -9.78
C ASP A 787 38.12 12.71 -11.12
N VAL A 788 37.24 13.38 -11.88
CA VAL A 788 36.94 12.98 -13.27
C VAL A 788 38.20 13.00 -14.13
N THR A 789 39.04 14.04 -14.00
CA THR A 789 40.29 14.15 -14.76
C THR A 789 41.26 13.02 -14.44
N LEU A 790 41.35 12.62 -13.17
CA LEU A 790 42.23 11.54 -12.73
C LEU A 790 41.60 10.15 -12.78
N SER A 791 40.35 10.01 -13.22
CA SER A 791 39.74 8.70 -13.43
C SER A 791 40.46 7.97 -14.58
N PRO A 792 40.98 6.74 -14.37
CA PRO A 792 41.56 5.97 -15.46
C PRO A 792 40.54 5.63 -16.56
N THR A 793 39.25 5.60 -16.24
CA THR A 793 38.15 5.39 -17.18
C THR A 793 38.04 6.57 -18.15
N MET A 794 38.02 7.80 -17.64
CA MET A 794 38.07 9.02 -18.45
C MET A 794 39.40 9.12 -19.21
N GLY A 795 40.50 8.83 -18.52
CA GLY A 795 41.84 8.88 -19.08
C GLY A 795 42.02 7.96 -20.27
N ARG A 796 41.46 6.74 -20.23
CA ARG A 796 41.42 5.84 -21.39
C ARG A 796 40.45 6.31 -22.48
N TYR A 797 39.30 6.86 -22.10
CA TYR A 797 38.27 7.26 -23.07
C TYR A 797 38.74 8.40 -24.00
N LEU A 798 39.53 9.34 -23.46
CA LEU A 798 40.00 10.54 -24.17
C LEU A 798 41.52 10.62 -24.30
N ASP A 799 42.20 9.48 -24.22
CA ASP A 799 43.65 9.34 -24.42
C ASP A 799 44.53 10.26 -23.53
N MET A 800 44.10 10.52 -22.29
CA MET A 800 44.93 11.21 -21.29
C MET A 800 45.86 10.24 -20.54
N VAL A 801 45.41 9.01 -20.31
CA VAL A 801 46.27 7.99 -19.68
C VAL A 801 47.44 7.67 -20.62
N ASP A 802 48.63 7.60 -20.07
CA ASP A 802 49.89 7.41 -20.81
C ASP A 802 50.19 8.51 -21.84
N ASN A 803 49.60 9.71 -21.68
CA ASN A 803 49.91 10.87 -22.51
C ASN A 803 51.23 11.52 -22.07
N ALA A 804 52.28 11.41 -22.89
CA ALA A 804 53.61 11.93 -22.58
C ALA A 804 53.86 13.31 -23.18
N ALA A 805 54.73 14.08 -22.53
CA ALA A 805 55.35 15.25 -23.11
C ALA A 805 56.23 14.89 -24.32
N TYR A 806 56.40 15.87 -25.22
CA TYR A 806 57.39 15.79 -26.28
C TYR A 806 58.80 15.66 -25.68
N SER A 807 59.58 14.71 -26.18
CA SER A 807 61.01 14.61 -25.89
C SER A 807 61.79 14.18 -27.13
N GLU A 808 63.13 14.30 -27.11
CA GLU A 808 63.95 13.81 -28.22
C GLU A 808 63.77 12.29 -28.46
N ASP A 809 63.49 11.54 -27.39
CA ASP A 809 63.24 10.09 -27.42
C ASP A 809 61.76 9.74 -27.71
N ASN A 810 60.85 10.71 -27.60
CA ASN A 810 59.43 10.59 -27.94
C ASN A 810 58.97 11.85 -28.70
N PRO A 811 59.25 11.96 -30.01
CA PRO A 811 59.05 13.19 -30.79
C PRO A 811 57.58 13.40 -31.21
N GLU A 812 56.63 12.87 -30.44
CA GLU A 812 55.20 13.07 -30.63
C GLU A 812 54.73 14.22 -29.72
N PRO A 813 53.93 15.17 -30.25
CA PRO A 813 53.29 16.15 -29.40
C PRO A 813 52.29 15.47 -28.44
N PRO A 814 52.02 16.05 -27.26
CA PRO A 814 50.98 15.55 -26.36
C PRO A 814 49.63 15.39 -27.07
N ASN A 815 48.92 14.31 -26.74
CA ASN A 815 47.57 14.10 -27.26
C ASN A 815 46.63 15.22 -26.76
N GLU A 816 45.90 15.83 -27.69
CA GLU A 816 45.05 16.98 -27.42
C GLU A 816 43.59 16.64 -27.11
N ASN A 817 43.17 15.37 -27.26
CA ASN A 817 41.77 14.96 -27.12
C ASN A 817 41.20 15.39 -25.77
N TYR A 818 41.72 14.89 -24.64
CA TYR A 818 41.21 15.28 -23.32
C TYR A 818 41.32 16.79 -23.05
N GLY A 819 42.44 17.43 -23.38
CA GLY A 819 42.62 18.87 -23.17
C GLY A 819 41.58 19.72 -23.93
N ARG A 820 41.20 19.29 -25.14
CA ARG A 820 40.17 19.93 -25.96
C ARG A 820 38.77 19.70 -25.41
N GLU A 821 38.44 18.45 -25.06
CA GLU A 821 37.12 18.12 -24.48
C GLU A 821 36.91 18.77 -23.10
N LEU A 822 37.96 18.84 -22.29
CA LEU A 822 37.97 19.53 -21.01
C LEU A 822 37.56 21.00 -21.16
N LEU A 823 38.14 21.71 -22.14
CA LEU A 823 37.77 23.10 -22.45
C LEU A 823 36.36 23.19 -23.04
N GLN A 824 36.05 22.38 -24.07
CA GLN A 824 34.92 22.63 -24.96
C GLN A 824 33.60 21.98 -24.51
N LEU A 825 33.65 20.79 -23.90
CA LEU A 825 32.45 20.02 -23.53
C LEU A 825 32.19 20.02 -22.02
N PHE A 826 33.26 20.01 -21.21
CA PHE A 826 33.13 19.80 -19.77
C PHE A 826 33.09 21.10 -18.95
N THR A 827 33.71 22.19 -19.43
CA THR A 827 33.89 23.40 -18.59
C THR A 827 33.39 24.71 -19.20
N ILE A 828 34.00 25.22 -20.28
CA ILE A 828 33.81 26.61 -20.69
C ILE A 828 33.13 26.80 -22.05
N GLY A 829 33.01 25.74 -22.86
CA GLY A 829 32.44 25.85 -24.20
C GLY A 829 33.36 26.55 -25.20
N THR A 830 32.93 26.61 -26.46
CA THR A 830 33.70 27.24 -27.55
C THR A 830 33.55 28.75 -27.62
N GLU A 831 32.46 29.30 -27.06
CA GLU A 831 32.10 30.72 -27.13
C GLU A 831 32.21 31.36 -25.75
N LEU A 832 32.70 32.61 -25.68
CA LEU A 832 32.69 33.40 -24.46
C LEU A 832 31.23 33.77 -24.12
N LEU A 833 30.81 33.55 -22.87
CA LEU A 833 29.43 33.69 -22.44
C LEU A 833 29.25 34.91 -21.52
N ASN A 834 28.07 35.51 -21.60
CA ASN A 834 27.55 36.35 -20.54
C ASN A 834 27.07 35.47 -19.36
N PRO A 835 26.89 36.01 -18.15
CA PRO A 835 26.33 35.26 -17.02
C PRO A 835 24.96 34.63 -17.29
N ASP A 836 24.21 35.15 -18.27
CA ASP A 836 22.91 34.63 -18.71
C ASP A 836 23.02 33.50 -19.77
N GLY A 837 24.24 33.03 -20.07
CA GLY A 837 24.50 31.97 -21.03
C GLY A 837 24.38 32.38 -22.50
N THR A 838 24.15 33.66 -22.80
CA THR A 838 24.18 34.17 -24.18
C THR A 838 25.62 34.41 -24.64
N PRO A 839 25.95 34.21 -25.93
CA PRO A 839 27.29 34.48 -26.44
C PRO A 839 27.62 35.98 -26.38
N GLN A 840 28.85 36.31 -25.98
CA GLN A 840 29.39 37.65 -26.12
C GLN A 840 29.75 37.88 -27.59
N LEU A 841 29.27 38.99 -28.15
CA LEU A 841 29.47 39.32 -29.57
C LEU A 841 30.60 40.33 -29.75
N GLY A 842 31.39 40.12 -30.81
CA GLY A 842 32.39 41.07 -31.28
C GLY A 842 31.78 42.30 -31.95
N ALA A 843 32.65 43.22 -32.39
CA ALA A 843 32.22 44.42 -33.11
C ALA A 843 31.57 44.12 -34.48
N ASP A 844 31.80 42.92 -35.02
CA ASP A 844 31.24 42.37 -36.24
C ASP A 844 29.90 41.64 -36.02
N GLY A 845 29.47 41.45 -34.76
CA GLY A 845 28.25 40.75 -34.40
C GLY A 845 28.39 39.23 -34.31
N GLU A 846 29.59 38.69 -34.48
CA GLU A 846 29.87 37.25 -34.36
C GLU A 846 30.24 36.88 -32.91
N PRO A 847 29.95 35.64 -32.44
CA PRO A 847 30.38 35.16 -31.13
C PRO A 847 31.90 35.20 -30.96
N LEU A 848 32.35 35.70 -29.81
CA LEU A 848 33.76 35.66 -29.43
C LEU A 848 34.13 34.24 -28.98
N ALA A 849 35.27 33.72 -29.45
CA ALA A 849 35.78 32.43 -29.01
C ALA A 849 36.27 32.51 -27.55
N ALA A 850 35.96 31.50 -26.73
CA ALA A 850 36.43 31.40 -25.35
C ALA A 850 37.93 31.09 -25.26
N TYR A 851 38.46 30.36 -26.24
CA TYR A 851 39.86 29.95 -26.33
C TYR A 851 40.28 29.71 -27.78
N GLY A 852 41.58 29.64 -28.05
CA GLY A 852 42.13 29.24 -29.35
C GLY A 852 42.92 27.94 -29.29
N GLU A 853 43.37 27.47 -30.45
CA GLU A 853 44.14 26.23 -30.59
C GLU A 853 45.44 26.22 -29.74
N GLU A 854 46.02 27.39 -29.49
CA GLU A 854 47.18 27.49 -28.60
C GLU A 854 46.82 27.11 -27.16
N GLN A 855 45.67 27.55 -26.64
CA GLN A 855 45.24 27.18 -25.30
C GLN A 855 45.00 25.67 -25.20
N VAL A 856 44.45 25.03 -26.23
CA VAL A 856 44.30 23.57 -26.26
C VAL A 856 45.65 22.89 -26.05
N ARG A 857 46.67 23.27 -26.83
CA ARG A 857 48.04 22.76 -26.65
C ARG A 857 48.58 23.00 -25.24
N GLN A 858 48.38 24.19 -24.67
CA GLN A 858 48.91 24.56 -23.36
C GLN A 858 48.25 23.75 -22.23
N PHE A 859 46.94 23.50 -22.32
CA PHE A 859 46.24 22.60 -21.40
C PHE A 859 46.70 21.15 -21.58
N SER A 860 46.84 20.66 -22.81
CA SER A 860 47.34 19.30 -23.07
C SER A 860 48.74 19.09 -22.50
N ARG A 861 49.63 20.08 -22.60
CA ARG A 861 50.96 20.05 -21.97
C ARG A 861 50.87 19.94 -20.45
N ALA A 862 50.00 20.71 -19.80
CA ALA A 862 49.76 20.65 -18.36
C ALA A 862 49.20 19.30 -17.88
N LEU A 863 48.59 18.53 -18.79
CA LEU A 863 47.94 17.24 -18.51
C LEU A 863 48.78 16.02 -18.92
N THR A 864 50.06 16.21 -19.25
CA THR A 864 50.99 15.12 -19.57
C THR A 864 51.51 14.39 -18.34
N GLY A 865 52.03 13.18 -18.51
CA GLY A 865 52.74 12.44 -17.45
C GLY A 865 51.83 11.76 -16.45
N TRP A 866 50.65 11.28 -16.86
CA TRP A 866 49.74 10.50 -16.01
C TRP A 866 49.59 9.08 -16.55
N THR A 867 49.63 8.08 -15.68
CA THR A 867 49.48 6.66 -16.03
C THR A 867 48.51 5.96 -15.07
N TYR A 868 48.18 4.69 -15.35
CA TYR A 868 47.29 3.89 -14.51
C TYR A 868 47.80 3.78 -13.06
N PRO A 869 46.91 3.65 -12.06
CA PRO A 869 47.28 3.38 -10.67
C PRO A 869 48.09 2.09 -10.52
N THR A 870 49.11 2.13 -9.68
CA THR A 870 49.96 0.96 -9.41
C THR A 870 49.22 -0.09 -8.60
N TYR A 871 49.25 -1.35 -9.06
CA TYR A 871 48.74 -2.48 -8.29
C TYR A 871 49.49 -2.60 -6.94
N PRO A 872 48.82 -3.09 -5.88
CA PRO A 872 49.51 -3.39 -4.63
C PRO A 872 50.72 -4.30 -4.89
N GLN A 873 51.89 -3.94 -4.33
CA GLN A 873 53.17 -4.66 -4.43
C GLN A 873 53.97 -4.45 -5.74
N ASN A 874 53.45 -3.69 -6.71
CA ASN A 874 54.22 -3.27 -7.89
C ASN A 874 54.91 -1.92 -7.64
N GLU A 875 55.94 -1.63 -8.44
CA GLU A 875 56.54 -0.30 -8.54
C GLU A 875 55.92 0.44 -9.73
N LEU A 876 55.81 1.77 -9.62
CA LEU A 876 55.32 2.63 -10.69
C LEU A 876 56.26 2.56 -11.92
N GLN A 877 55.69 2.36 -13.10
CA GLN A 877 56.42 2.29 -14.38
C GLN A 877 55.65 3.02 -15.49
N TRP A 878 56.30 3.23 -16.65
CA TRP A 878 55.69 3.87 -17.82
C TRP A 878 55.81 3.03 -19.09
N PRO A 879 54.69 2.71 -19.78
CA PRO A 879 53.31 2.78 -19.29
C PRO A 879 53.07 1.83 -18.10
N ASN A 880 52.16 2.17 -17.20
CA ASN A 880 51.78 1.27 -16.11
C ASN A 880 50.77 0.21 -16.57
N TYR A 881 50.61 -0.86 -15.79
CA TYR A 881 49.60 -1.87 -16.08
C TYR A 881 48.20 -1.28 -15.93
N GLU A 882 47.31 -1.63 -16.85
CA GLU A 882 45.91 -1.19 -16.84
C GLU A 882 45.23 -1.59 -15.52
N ASN A 883 44.77 -0.58 -14.77
CA ASN A 883 44.15 -0.74 -13.46
C ASN A 883 43.16 0.40 -13.21
N TYR A 884 41.96 0.09 -12.73
CA TYR A 884 40.86 1.06 -12.51
C TYR A 884 40.47 1.19 -11.03
N SER A 885 41.20 0.56 -10.13
CA SER A 885 40.90 0.53 -8.69
C SER A 885 41.20 1.83 -7.94
N GLY A 886 41.72 2.86 -8.62
CA GLY A 886 42.08 4.14 -8.01
C GLY A 886 42.35 5.23 -9.05
N PRO A 887 42.73 6.45 -8.63
CA PRO A 887 43.07 7.54 -9.52
C PRO A 887 44.38 7.29 -10.27
N MET A 888 44.53 7.88 -11.45
CA MET A 888 45.79 7.88 -12.20
C MET A 888 46.94 8.47 -11.36
N GLU A 889 48.14 7.94 -11.59
CA GLU A 889 49.35 8.34 -10.86
C GLU A 889 50.28 9.16 -11.77
N PRO A 890 50.94 10.20 -11.23
CA PRO A 890 51.87 11.01 -12.01
C PRO A 890 53.20 10.27 -12.22
N TYR A 891 53.71 10.33 -13.44
CA TYR A 891 55.03 9.88 -13.85
C TYR A 891 55.83 11.08 -14.35
N GLU A 892 56.53 11.75 -13.42
CA GLU A 892 57.14 13.07 -13.65
C GLU A 892 58.14 13.09 -14.83
N GLU A 893 58.88 12.00 -15.09
CA GLU A 893 59.83 11.95 -16.22
C GLU A 893 59.16 12.09 -17.60
N ARG A 894 57.83 11.95 -17.67
CA ARG A 894 57.02 12.07 -18.88
C ARG A 894 56.12 13.30 -18.87
N HIS A 895 56.24 14.15 -17.85
CA HIS A 895 55.52 15.42 -17.76
C HIS A 895 56.30 16.55 -18.46
N ASP A 896 55.58 17.49 -19.06
CA ASP A 896 56.16 18.69 -19.65
C ASP A 896 56.46 19.67 -18.51
N HIS A 897 57.73 20.02 -18.26
CA HIS A 897 58.08 20.96 -17.19
C HIS A 897 58.28 22.40 -17.65
N ALA A 898 58.09 22.73 -18.93
CA ALA A 898 58.22 24.11 -19.40
C ALA A 898 57.02 24.96 -18.96
N GLU A 899 57.15 26.29 -19.00
CA GLU A 899 56.04 27.20 -18.67
C GLU A 899 54.81 26.96 -19.56
N LYS A 900 53.60 27.17 -19.02
CA LYS A 900 52.34 27.07 -19.79
C LYS A 900 51.53 28.35 -19.71
N PHE A 901 50.95 28.75 -20.84
CA PHE A 901 50.14 29.96 -20.97
C PHE A 901 48.67 29.58 -21.10
N LEU A 902 47.92 29.71 -20.00
CA LEU A 902 46.52 29.30 -19.92
C LEU A 902 45.57 30.46 -20.25
N LEU A 903 44.30 30.35 -19.83
CA LEU A 903 43.26 31.35 -20.08
C LEU A 903 43.48 32.60 -19.23
N ASN A 904 42.91 33.72 -19.67
CA ASN A 904 42.88 35.00 -18.94
C ASN A 904 44.26 35.52 -18.52
N GLY A 905 45.31 35.20 -19.29
CA GLY A 905 46.68 35.65 -19.03
C GLY A 905 47.37 34.94 -17.87
N VAL A 906 46.81 33.83 -17.37
CA VAL A 906 47.44 33.02 -16.32
C VAL A 906 48.62 32.23 -16.90
N THR A 907 49.75 32.25 -16.20
CA THR A 907 50.95 31.47 -16.55
C THR A 907 51.25 30.49 -15.44
N LEU A 908 51.35 29.21 -15.79
CA LEU A 908 51.90 28.18 -14.92
C LEU A 908 53.43 28.22 -15.00
N PRO A 909 54.15 28.47 -13.90
CA PRO A 909 55.62 28.50 -13.89
C PRO A 909 56.28 27.23 -14.42
N ALA A 910 57.46 27.38 -15.01
CA ALA A 910 58.32 26.25 -15.37
C ALA A 910 58.84 25.51 -14.11
N GLY A 911 59.11 24.21 -14.26
CA GLY A 911 59.65 23.34 -13.21
C GLY A 911 58.63 22.80 -12.22
N GLN A 912 57.33 22.99 -12.47
CA GLN A 912 56.26 22.40 -11.66
C GLN A 912 56.12 20.90 -11.91
N SER A 913 55.55 20.19 -10.93
CA SER A 913 55.20 18.78 -11.05
C SER A 913 53.87 18.59 -11.81
N ALA A 914 53.62 17.38 -12.28
CA ALA A 914 52.38 17.03 -12.96
C ALA A 914 51.13 17.36 -12.13
N ARG A 915 51.19 17.13 -10.81
CA ARG A 915 50.10 17.50 -9.87
C ARG A 915 49.88 19.01 -9.80
N GLN A 916 50.96 19.80 -9.68
CA GLN A 916 50.85 21.25 -9.56
C GLN A 916 50.27 21.89 -10.83
N ASP A 917 50.69 21.41 -12.00
CA ASP A 917 50.17 21.91 -13.27
C ASP A 917 48.74 21.46 -13.54
N LEU A 918 48.35 20.25 -13.15
CA LEU A 918 46.95 19.81 -13.14
C LEU A 918 46.09 20.75 -12.27
N ASP A 919 46.46 20.93 -11.00
CA ASP A 919 45.71 21.78 -10.05
C ASP A 919 45.58 23.21 -10.58
N GLY A 920 46.66 23.75 -11.14
CA GLY A 920 46.68 25.08 -11.75
C GLY A 920 45.77 25.19 -12.97
N ALA A 921 45.78 24.18 -13.85
CA ALA A 921 44.94 24.12 -15.03
C ALA A 921 43.45 24.02 -14.67
N LEU A 922 43.09 23.10 -13.76
CA LEU A 922 41.70 22.93 -13.33
C LEU A 922 41.16 24.15 -12.58
N ARG A 923 41.97 24.76 -11.72
CA ARG A 923 41.58 26.01 -11.04
C ARG A 923 41.42 27.17 -12.04
N ASN A 924 42.24 27.25 -13.09
CA ASN A 924 42.07 28.26 -14.13
C ASN A 924 40.73 28.13 -14.86
N LEU A 925 40.25 26.90 -15.11
CA LEU A 925 38.94 26.63 -15.69
C LEU A 925 37.79 26.93 -14.73
N PHE A 926 37.92 26.48 -13.47
CA PHE A 926 36.90 26.71 -12.44
C PHE A 926 36.64 28.20 -12.17
N GLU A 927 37.70 29.01 -12.18
CA GLU A 927 37.63 30.47 -12.03
C GLU A 927 37.21 31.19 -13.33
N HIS A 928 37.09 30.49 -14.45
CA HIS A 928 36.70 31.10 -15.71
C HIS A 928 35.24 31.58 -15.65
N PRO A 929 34.91 32.79 -16.17
CA PRO A 929 33.54 33.33 -16.12
C PRO A 929 32.48 32.45 -16.80
N ASN A 930 32.86 31.66 -17.82
CA ASN A 930 31.93 30.75 -18.49
C ASN A 930 31.50 29.54 -17.64
N MET A 931 32.26 29.15 -16.62
CA MET A 931 32.03 27.87 -15.95
C MET A 931 30.61 27.74 -15.40
N GLY A 932 30.13 28.78 -14.69
CA GLY A 932 28.76 28.84 -14.16
C GLY A 932 27.66 28.77 -15.22
N PRO A 933 27.61 29.68 -16.20
CA PRO A 933 26.58 29.66 -17.23
C PRO A 933 26.64 28.44 -18.15
N PHE A 934 27.83 27.91 -18.43
CA PHE A 934 28.00 26.72 -19.26
C PHE A 934 27.44 25.47 -18.56
N LEU A 935 27.94 25.16 -17.35
CA LEU A 935 27.49 23.99 -16.60
C LEU A 935 26.02 24.14 -16.15
N GLY A 936 25.65 25.32 -15.67
CA GLY A 936 24.29 25.63 -15.24
C GLY A 936 23.27 25.41 -16.35
N LYS A 937 23.54 25.90 -17.57
CA LYS A 937 22.66 25.66 -18.73
C LYS A 937 22.51 24.18 -19.05
N GLN A 938 23.61 23.41 -19.07
CA GLN A 938 23.55 21.97 -19.33
C GLN A 938 22.74 21.23 -18.26
N LEU A 939 22.95 21.54 -16.98
CA LEU A 939 22.19 20.91 -15.89
C LEU A 939 20.69 21.24 -15.98
N ILE A 940 20.32 22.48 -16.31
CA ILE A 940 18.92 22.85 -16.56
C ILE A 940 18.34 22.02 -17.72
N GLN A 941 19.10 21.84 -18.81
CA GLN A 941 18.67 21.03 -19.94
C GLN A 941 18.44 19.57 -19.58
N GLN A 942 19.28 18.98 -18.71
CA GLN A 942 19.12 17.59 -18.29
C GLN A 942 17.96 17.38 -17.29
N LEU A 943 17.66 18.38 -16.46
CA LEU A 943 16.75 18.23 -15.32
C LEU A 943 15.36 18.83 -15.54
N VAL A 944 15.26 19.94 -16.29
CA VAL A 944 14.04 20.78 -16.29
C VAL A 944 13.53 21.08 -17.69
N THR A 945 14.33 21.69 -18.57
CA THR A 945 13.81 22.17 -19.87
C THR A 945 14.88 22.30 -20.95
N SER A 946 14.52 21.97 -22.19
CA SER A 946 15.43 21.98 -23.34
C SER A 946 15.99 23.38 -23.68
N ASP A 947 15.20 24.43 -23.48
CA ASP A 947 15.50 25.80 -23.92
C ASP A 947 15.29 26.81 -22.77
N PRO A 948 16.17 26.82 -21.76
CA PRO A 948 16.04 27.70 -20.60
C PRO A 948 16.23 29.16 -21.00
N SER A 949 15.48 30.07 -20.36
CA SER A 949 15.66 31.49 -20.63
C SER A 949 17.04 31.98 -20.14
N PRO A 950 17.58 33.05 -20.76
CA PRO A 950 18.81 33.67 -20.26
C PRO A 950 18.69 34.10 -18.79
N ALA A 951 17.51 34.59 -18.37
CA ALA A 951 17.31 35.02 -16.99
C ALA A 951 17.40 33.85 -15.98
N TYR A 952 16.95 32.66 -16.38
CA TYR A 952 17.08 31.46 -15.57
C TYR A 952 18.55 31.03 -15.46
N VAL A 953 19.27 30.96 -16.59
CA VAL A 953 20.71 30.65 -16.59
C VAL A 953 21.50 31.66 -15.74
N ALA A 954 21.12 32.94 -15.76
CA ALA A 954 21.76 33.96 -14.93
C ALA A 954 21.62 33.71 -13.42
N ARG A 955 20.43 33.28 -12.95
CA ARG A 955 20.19 32.98 -11.54
C ARG A 955 20.96 31.74 -11.09
N VAL A 956 20.98 30.69 -11.92
CA VAL A 956 21.76 29.48 -11.66
C VAL A 956 23.27 29.79 -11.67
N SER A 957 23.73 30.62 -12.60
CA SER A 957 25.13 31.08 -12.64
C SER A 957 25.54 31.89 -11.42
N ALA A 958 24.61 32.67 -10.84
CA ALA A 958 24.85 33.39 -9.60
C ALA A 958 25.00 32.43 -8.40
N ALA A 959 24.13 31.41 -8.30
CA ALA A 959 24.25 30.37 -7.27
C ALA A 959 25.52 29.52 -7.42
N PHE A 960 25.96 29.26 -8.67
CA PHE A 960 27.27 28.66 -8.92
C PHE A 960 28.41 29.56 -8.43
N ALA A 961 28.31 30.87 -8.63
CA ALA A 961 29.35 31.80 -8.24
C ALA A 961 29.48 31.94 -6.72
N ASP A 962 28.37 31.83 -5.99
CA ASP A 962 28.29 31.94 -4.53
C ASP A 962 27.02 31.21 -4.02
N ASN A 963 27.20 30.21 -3.16
CA ASN A 963 26.11 29.47 -2.50
C ASN A 963 25.40 30.25 -1.37
N GLY A 964 25.75 31.52 -1.15
CA GLY A 964 25.28 32.35 -0.05
C GLY A 964 26.21 32.31 1.17
N ALA A 965 27.21 31.43 1.18
CA ALA A 965 28.27 31.36 2.18
C ALA A 965 29.66 31.77 1.63
N GLY A 966 29.72 32.28 0.40
CA GLY A 966 30.95 32.66 -0.29
C GLY A 966 31.68 31.49 -0.96
N GLU A 967 31.04 30.32 -1.08
CA GLU A 967 31.61 29.16 -1.75
C GLU A 967 31.10 29.05 -3.19
N ARG A 968 32.05 28.98 -4.14
CA ARG A 968 31.79 28.78 -5.57
C ARG A 968 31.68 27.29 -5.87
N GLY A 969 30.79 26.92 -6.79
CA GLY A 969 30.72 25.57 -7.36
C GLY A 969 30.02 24.50 -6.50
N ASP A 970 29.28 24.90 -5.46
CA ASP A 970 28.47 23.99 -4.64
C ASP A 970 27.25 23.47 -5.43
N LEU A 971 27.24 22.17 -5.74
CA LEU A 971 26.19 21.54 -6.54
C LEU A 971 24.83 21.46 -5.82
N GLN A 972 24.78 21.45 -4.47
CA GLN A 972 23.50 21.52 -3.77
C GLN A 972 22.84 22.88 -3.98
N ALA A 973 23.61 23.96 -3.86
CA ALA A 973 23.13 25.31 -4.09
C ALA A 973 22.69 25.52 -5.55
N VAL A 974 23.47 25.00 -6.50
CA VAL A 974 23.11 25.01 -7.93
C VAL A 974 21.83 24.23 -8.18
N LEU A 975 21.66 23.02 -7.62
CA LEU A 975 20.44 22.22 -7.78
C LEU A 975 19.21 22.90 -7.16
N ARG A 976 19.34 23.53 -5.98
CA ARG A 976 18.26 24.35 -5.41
C ARG A 976 17.89 25.50 -6.35
N ALA A 977 18.88 26.22 -6.88
CA ALA A 977 18.64 27.31 -7.83
C ALA A 977 18.00 26.84 -9.14
N ILE A 978 18.27 25.60 -9.57
CA ILE A 978 17.62 24.99 -10.73
C ILE A 978 16.16 24.65 -10.38
N LEU A 979 15.93 23.78 -9.40
CA LEU A 979 14.63 23.16 -9.16
C LEU A 979 13.60 24.11 -8.52
N LEU A 980 14.05 25.15 -7.82
CA LEU A 980 13.18 26.15 -7.17
C LEU A 980 13.01 27.42 -8.01
N ASP A 981 13.54 27.45 -9.23
CA ASP A 981 13.40 28.60 -10.11
C ASP A 981 11.92 28.82 -10.53
N PRO A 982 11.45 30.07 -10.64
CA PRO A 982 10.10 30.34 -11.14
C PRO A 982 9.77 29.69 -12.49
N GLU A 983 10.74 29.58 -13.42
CA GLU A 983 10.52 28.89 -14.70
C GLU A 983 10.33 27.38 -14.53
N ALA A 984 11.07 26.75 -13.61
CA ALA A 984 10.90 25.34 -13.26
C ALA A 984 9.56 25.06 -12.57
N GLN A 985 9.10 25.99 -11.72
CA GLN A 985 7.90 25.83 -10.90
C GLN A 985 6.57 26.12 -11.62
N THR A 986 6.57 27.02 -12.62
CA THR A 986 5.34 27.43 -13.31
C THR A 986 5.25 26.87 -14.73
N GLY A 987 6.40 26.68 -15.38
CA GLY A 987 6.54 26.24 -16.76
C GLY A 987 5.88 27.18 -17.77
N SER A 988 5.93 26.79 -19.05
CA SER A 988 5.26 27.51 -20.13
C SER A 988 4.65 26.53 -21.14
N ALA A 989 3.77 27.01 -22.01
CA ALA A 989 3.13 26.18 -23.05
C ALA A 989 4.15 25.57 -24.04
N THR A 990 5.36 26.14 -24.12
CA THR A 990 6.49 25.64 -24.92
C THR A 990 7.65 25.15 -24.05
N GLY A 991 7.44 25.05 -22.73
CA GLY A 991 8.45 24.71 -21.73
C GLY A 991 8.43 23.24 -21.33
N GLY A 992 9.50 22.82 -20.65
CA GLY A 992 9.79 21.41 -20.36
C GLY A 992 10.72 20.80 -21.39
N HIS A 993 10.80 19.47 -21.42
CA HIS A 993 11.49 18.72 -22.47
C HIS A 993 10.88 17.34 -22.68
N LEU A 994 11.12 16.73 -23.84
CA LEU A 994 10.66 15.38 -24.10
C LEU A 994 11.37 14.43 -23.14
N ARG A 995 10.62 13.62 -22.37
CA ARG A 995 11.21 12.53 -21.59
C ARG A 995 12.05 11.68 -22.53
N GLU A 996 13.37 11.67 -22.34
CA GLU A 996 14.24 10.77 -23.09
C GLU A 996 13.87 9.30 -22.80
N PRO A 997 14.23 8.33 -23.65
CA PRO A 997 13.74 6.96 -23.53
C PRO A 997 13.83 6.33 -22.13
N ILE A 998 14.92 6.57 -21.40
CA ILE A 998 15.07 6.07 -20.02
C ILE A 998 14.03 6.72 -19.10
N LEU A 999 13.90 8.05 -19.12
CA LEU A 999 12.91 8.77 -18.29
C LEU A 999 11.47 8.40 -18.62
N TYR A 1000 11.16 8.14 -19.89
CA TYR A 1000 9.83 7.69 -20.28
C TYR A 1000 9.50 6.31 -19.66
N GLN A 1001 10.44 5.36 -19.75
CA GLN A 1001 10.25 4.02 -19.18
C GLN A 1001 10.08 4.09 -17.67
N THR A 1002 11.01 4.76 -16.97
CA THR A 1002 10.97 4.84 -15.51
C THR A 1002 9.76 5.62 -15.01
N ALA A 1003 9.36 6.69 -15.70
CA ALA A 1003 8.18 7.46 -15.32
C ALA A 1003 6.90 6.64 -15.45
N LEU A 1004 6.76 5.88 -16.54
CA LEU A 1004 5.61 4.99 -16.72
C LEU A 1004 5.61 3.92 -15.63
N LEU A 1005 6.72 3.21 -15.47
CA LEU A 1005 6.83 2.10 -14.54
C LEU A 1005 6.60 2.54 -13.10
N ARG A 1006 7.19 3.66 -12.64
CA ARG A 1006 6.93 4.19 -11.30
C ARG A 1006 5.49 4.66 -11.14
N GLY A 1007 4.93 5.32 -12.15
CA GLY A 1007 3.54 5.77 -12.13
C GLY A 1007 2.52 4.63 -12.07
N VAL A 1008 2.85 3.43 -12.55
CA VAL A 1008 2.00 2.23 -12.38
C VAL A 1008 2.45 1.32 -11.23
N GLY A 1009 3.29 1.84 -10.34
CA GLY A 1009 3.70 1.12 -9.13
C GLY A 1009 4.65 -0.06 -9.37
N ALA A 1010 5.40 -0.07 -10.48
CA ALA A 1010 6.27 -1.17 -10.81
C ALA A 1010 7.50 -1.26 -9.88
N LEU A 1011 7.93 -2.49 -9.61
CA LEU A 1011 9.21 -2.80 -8.97
C LEU A 1011 10.08 -3.60 -9.93
N ALA A 1012 11.41 -3.50 -9.76
CA ALA A 1012 12.35 -4.27 -10.56
C ALA A 1012 13.46 -4.89 -9.72
N THR A 1013 13.81 -6.14 -10.00
CA THR A 1013 15.03 -6.76 -9.47
C THR A 1013 16.26 -6.23 -10.23
N PRO A 1014 17.50 -6.39 -9.73
CA PRO A 1014 18.73 -6.04 -10.43
C PRO A 1014 18.92 -6.76 -11.77
N ASN A 1015 18.14 -7.82 -12.03
CA ASN A 1015 18.14 -8.56 -13.29
C ASN A 1015 16.73 -8.55 -13.89
N ASN A 1016 16.39 -7.45 -14.56
CA ASN A 1016 15.02 -7.16 -14.97
C ASN A 1016 14.80 -7.12 -16.50
N GLY A 1017 15.86 -6.98 -17.30
CA GLY A 1017 15.77 -6.90 -18.77
C GLY A 1017 15.38 -5.53 -19.33
N LEU A 1018 15.23 -4.49 -18.51
CA LEU A 1018 14.87 -3.13 -18.96
C LEU A 1018 15.98 -2.47 -19.79
N ALA A 1019 17.24 -2.89 -19.64
CA ALA A 1019 18.33 -2.38 -20.47
C ALA A 1019 18.13 -2.65 -21.98
N ASP A 1020 17.52 -3.78 -22.36
CA ASP A 1020 17.17 -4.05 -23.77
C ASP A 1020 16.08 -3.11 -24.27
N ASN A 1021 15.06 -2.84 -23.45
CA ASN A 1021 13.99 -1.91 -23.80
C ASN A 1021 14.55 -0.49 -24.03
N GLY A 1022 15.44 -0.03 -23.15
CA GLY A 1022 16.15 1.25 -23.35
C GLY A 1022 16.94 1.29 -24.66
N ARG A 1023 17.70 0.23 -24.96
CA ARG A 1023 18.43 0.11 -26.23
C ARG A 1023 17.48 0.19 -27.44
N ASP A 1024 16.38 -0.56 -27.41
CA ASP A 1024 15.44 -0.66 -28.52
C ASP A 1024 14.65 0.65 -28.72
N LEU A 1025 14.49 1.44 -27.66
CA LEU A 1025 13.95 2.81 -27.71
C LEU A 1025 14.98 3.86 -28.17
N GLY A 1026 16.25 3.48 -28.35
CA GLY A 1026 17.32 4.33 -28.88
C GLY A 1026 18.25 4.93 -27.83
N GLN A 1027 18.19 4.47 -26.57
CA GLN A 1027 19.08 4.93 -25.50
C GLN A 1027 19.57 3.77 -24.64
N TRP A 1028 20.72 3.22 -25.00
CA TRP A 1028 21.33 2.11 -24.27
C TRP A 1028 22.22 2.66 -23.14
N VAL A 1029 21.81 2.47 -21.89
CA VAL A 1029 22.52 2.93 -20.67
C VAL A 1029 24.01 2.59 -20.75
N PHE A 1030 24.91 3.53 -20.45
CA PHE A 1030 26.37 3.43 -20.57
C PHE A 1030 26.96 3.38 -22.00
N TYR A 1031 26.14 3.40 -23.06
CA TYR A 1031 26.58 3.41 -24.46
C TYR A 1031 26.19 4.69 -25.20
N PRO A 1032 26.61 5.89 -24.74
CA PRO A 1032 26.49 7.08 -25.55
C PRO A 1032 27.28 6.90 -26.87
N PRO A 1033 26.70 7.29 -28.02
CA PRO A 1033 27.31 7.09 -29.34
C PRO A 1033 28.45 8.07 -29.66
N SER A 1034 28.61 9.15 -28.88
CA SER A 1034 29.63 10.16 -29.12
C SER A 1034 30.01 10.90 -27.83
N VAL A 1035 31.05 11.73 -27.89
CA VAL A 1035 31.46 12.65 -26.81
C VAL A 1035 30.38 13.68 -26.45
N PHE A 1036 29.39 13.91 -27.33
CA PHE A 1036 28.21 14.73 -27.05
C PHE A 1036 27.11 13.96 -26.32
N SER A 1037 27.39 12.79 -25.75
CA SER A 1037 26.40 11.89 -25.16
C SER A 1037 25.41 11.30 -26.19
N TYR A 1038 24.19 10.97 -25.76
CA TYR A 1038 23.11 10.36 -26.56
C TYR A 1038 22.52 11.31 -27.61
N PHE A 1039 22.57 12.61 -27.37
CA PHE A 1039 22.07 13.65 -28.27
C PHE A 1039 22.83 14.96 -28.05
N SER A 1040 22.92 15.79 -29.07
CA SER A 1040 23.60 17.08 -29.00
C SER A 1040 22.79 18.07 -28.16
N PRO A 1041 23.40 18.77 -27.18
CA PRO A 1041 22.73 19.82 -26.40
C PRO A 1041 22.32 21.04 -27.24
N SER A 1042 22.77 21.10 -28.50
CA SER A 1042 22.45 22.16 -29.46
C SER A 1042 21.47 21.72 -30.56
N TYR A 1043 20.95 20.49 -30.50
CA TYR A 1043 20.04 20.00 -31.54
C TYR A 1043 18.75 20.83 -31.59
N ARG A 1044 18.41 21.28 -32.79
CA ARG A 1044 17.20 22.04 -33.09
C ARG A 1044 16.28 21.24 -34.01
N ILE A 1045 14.98 21.27 -33.72
CA ILE A 1045 13.99 20.56 -34.52
C ILE A 1045 14.00 21.12 -35.96
N PRO A 1046 14.20 20.28 -36.99
CA PRO A 1046 14.19 20.72 -38.38
C PRO A 1046 12.85 21.39 -38.75
N GLY A 1047 12.92 22.58 -39.35
CA GLY A 1047 11.76 23.32 -39.83
C GLY A 1047 11.17 24.32 -38.82
N SER A 1048 11.33 24.11 -37.51
CA SER A 1048 10.91 25.09 -36.48
C SER A 1048 12.10 25.86 -35.90
N GLY A 1049 13.29 25.26 -35.85
CA GLY A 1049 14.48 25.86 -35.23
C GLY A 1049 14.45 25.87 -33.69
N VAL A 1050 13.42 25.28 -33.06
CA VAL A 1050 13.29 25.18 -31.60
C VAL A 1050 14.41 24.30 -31.06
N LEU A 1051 15.10 24.77 -30.00
CA LEU A 1051 16.11 24.00 -29.29
C LEU A 1051 15.42 22.90 -28.49
N ALA A 1052 15.65 21.65 -28.84
CA ALA A 1052 15.00 20.51 -28.21
C ALA A 1052 15.89 19.25 -28.32
N PRO A 1053 16.99 19.18 -27.54
CA PRO A 1053 18.02 18.16 -27.67
C PRO A 1053 17.49 16.73 -27.74
N GLU A 1054 16.54 16.40 -26.87
CA GLU A 1054 15.97 15.05 -26.68
C GLU A 1054 15.20 14.57 -27.93
N PHE A 1055 14.69 15.50 -28.75
CA PHE A 1055 14.00 15.16 -30.00
C PHE A 1055 14.94 14.56 -31.06
N GLN A 1056 16.26 14.66 -30.89
CA GLN A 1056 17.20 13.96 -31.77
C GLN A 1056 17.00 12.43 -31.73
N LEU A 1057 16.56 11.90 -30.59
CA LEU A 1057 16.21 10.47 -30.43
C LEU A 1057 14.76 10.15 -30.83
N HIS A 1058 13.91 11.16 -31.05
CA HIS A 1058 12.49 10.97 -31.34
C HIS A 1058 12.21 10.89 -32.83
N THR A 1059 12.30 9.67 -33.37
CA THR A 1059 12.02 9.35 -34.76
C THR A 1059 10.66 8.66 -34.90
N LYS A 1060 10.19 8.43 -36.13
CA LYS A 1060 8.99 7.63 -36.37
C LYS A 1060 9.08 6.22 -35.77
N ALA A 1061 10.28 5.63 -35.76
CA ALA A 1061 10.50 4.29 -35.21
C ALA A 1061 10.46 4.30 -33.68
N SER A 1062 11.14 5.24 -33.02
CA SER A 1062 11.12 5.31 -31.55
C SER A 1062 9.78 5.78 -31.00
N ALA A 1063 8.99 6.57 -31.74
CA ALA A 1063 7.61 6.88 -31.39
C ALA A 1063 6.72 5.61 -31.34
N LEU A 1064 6.88 4.70 -32.31
CA LEU A 1064 6.17 3.41 -32.30
C LEU A 1064 6.66 2.52 -31.15
N ALA A 1065 7.98 2.43 -30.96
CA ALA A 1065 8.56 1.62 -29.89
C ALA A 1065 8.12 2.09 -28.49
N ARG A 1066 7.90 3.39 -28.26
CA ARG A 1066 7.33 3.91 -27.00
C ARG A 1066 5.90 3.43 -26.76
N ALA A 1067 5.08 3.40 -27.82
CA ALA A 1067 3.73 2.84 -27.72
C ALA A 1067 3.79 1.33 -27.46
N ASP A 1068 4.68 0.60 -28.13
CA ASP A 1068 4.89 -0.84 -27.88
C ASP A 1068 5.32 -1.09 -26.43
N PHE A 1069 6.22 -0.27 -25.87
CA PHE A 1069 6.61 -0.36 -24.47
C PHE A 1069 5.43 -0.12 -23.52
N ALA A 1070 4.61 0.92 -23.76
CA ALA A 1070 3.40 1.15 -22.95
C ALA A 1070 2.42 -0.02 -23.04
N TYR A 1071 2.30 -0.62 -24.22
CA TYR A 1071 1.47 -1.81 -24.43
C TYR A 1071 2.01 -3.02 -23.66
N LEU A 1072 3.33 -3.23 -23.64
CA LEU A 1072 3.96 -4.28 -22.84
C LEU A 1072 3.79 -4.03 -21.34
N ALA A 1073 3.85 -2.76 -20.89
CA ALA A 1073 3.67 -2.39 -19.49
C ALA A 1073 2.27 -2.76 -18.98
N VAL A 1074 1.21 -2.44 -19.73
CA VAL A 1074 -0.17 -2.79 -19.33
C VAL A 1074 -0.46 -4.30 -19.36
N LEU A 1075 0.41 -5.08 -19.99
CA LEU A 1075 0.34 -6.54 -20.02
C LEU A 1075 1.24 -7.21 -18.98
N ASP A 1076 2.01 -6.44 -18.21
CA ASP A 1076 3.05 -6.93 -17.29
C ASP A 1076 4.09 -7.81 -18.04
N ARG A 1077 4.61 -7.27 -19.15
CA ARG A 1077 5.50 -7.99 -20.09
C ARG A 1077 6.71 -7.17 -20.54
N VAL A 1078 7.11 -6.18 -19.76
CA VAL A 1078 8.28 -5.33 -20.08
C VAL A 1078 9.62 -6.01 -19.76
N GLY A 1079 9.65 -6.96 -18.83
CA GLY A 1079 10.89 -7.62 -18.38
C GLY A 1079 10.60 -8.81 -17.48
N TYR A 1080 11.55 -9.75 -17.36
CA TYR A 1080 11.38 -10.97 -16.57
C TYR A 1080 11.60 -10.78 -15.07
N GLY A 1081 12.16 -9.65 -14.65
CA GLY A 1081 12.35 -9.24 -13.26
C GLY A 1081 11.63 -7.93 -12.93
N VAL A 1082 10.56 -7.61 -13.66
CA VAL A 1082 9.71 -6.44 -13.40
C VAL A 1082 8.33 -6.94 -12.98
N SER A 1083 7.78 -6.39 -11.91
CA SER A 1083 6.40 -6.62 -11.52
C SER A 1083 5.59 -5.34 -11.64
N ILE A 1084 4.49 -5.37 -12.40
CA ILE A 1084 3.54 -4.26 -12.53
C ILE A 1084 2.20 -4.69 -11.94
N GLU A 1085 1.78 -4.04 -10.85
CA GLU A 1085 0.52 -4.35 -10.19
C GLU A 1085 -0.55 -3.32 -10.56
N LEU A 1086 -1.56 -3.76 -11.31
CA LEU A 1086 -2.71 -2.92 -11.68
C LEU A 1086 -3.97 -3.27 -10.88
N SER A 1087 -3.88 -4.15 -9.88
CA SER A 1087 -5.02 -4.63 -9.08
C SER A 1087 -5.87 -3.49 -8.52
N GLU A 1088 -5.28 -2.39 -8.04
CA GLU A 1088 -6.04 -1.22 -7.55
C GLU A 1088 -6.89 -0.54 -8.64
N LEU A 1089 -6.47 -0.63 -9.90
CA LEU A 1089 -7.21 -0.09 -11.03
C LEU A 1089 -8.30 -1.04 -11.51
N MET A 1090 -8.14 -2.36 -11.31
CA MET A 1090 -9.02 -3.40 -11.86
C MET A 1090 -10.49 -3.23 -11.45
N PRO A 1091 -10.84 -2.98 -10.15
CA PRO A 1091 -12.20 -2.70 -9.73
C PRO A 1091 -12.80 -1.45 -10.37
N LEU A 1092 -11.98 -0.50 -10.82
CA LEU A 1092 -12.44 0.75 -11.43
C LEU A 1092 -12.84 0.58 -12.90
N GLY A 1093 -12.59 -0.57 -13.52
CA GLY A 1093 -12.92 -0.80 -14.94
C GLY A 1093 -14.42 -0.63 -15.27
N ASP A 1094 -15.31 -0.78 -14.29
CA ASP A 1094 -16.75 -0.56 -14.45
C ASP A 1094 -17.18 0.90 -14.20
N ASP A 1095 -16.35 1.72 -13.54
CA ASP A 1095 -16.54 3.16 -13.36
C ASP A 1095 -15.45 3.94 -14.11
N LEU A 1096 -15.72 4.22 -15.38
CA LEU A 1096 -14.76 4.88 -16.27
C LEU A 1096 -14.32 6.26 -15.78
N ASP A 1097 -15.18 6.97 -15.04
CA ASP A 1097 -14.85 8.30 -14.55
C ASP A 1097 -13.95 8.21 -13.31
N ARG A 1098 -14.16 7.24 -12.41
CA ARG A 1098 -13.20 6.92 -11.34
C ARG A 1098 -11.88 6.37 -11.89
N LEU A 1099 -11.91 5.54 -12.92
CA LEU A 1099 -10.70 5.06 -13.59
C LEU A 1099 -9.89 6.22 -14.18
N CYS A 1100 -10.55 7.16 -14.85
CA CYS A 1100 -9.87 8.35 -15.38
C CYS A 1100 -9.30 9.24 -14.26
N ASP A 1101 -10.02 9.41 -13.15
CA ASP A 1101 -9.53 10.16 -11.99
C ASP A 1101 -8.28 9.51 -11.40
N ARG A 1102 -8.29 8.19 -11.26
CA ARG A 1102 -7.14 7.45 -10.73
C ARG A 1102 -5.95 7.51 -11.68
N ILE A 1103 -6.15 7.36 -12.99
CA ILE A 1103 -5.07 7.52 -13.97
C ILE A 1103 -4.49 8.95 -13.96
N ASP A 1104 -5.33 9.97 -13.77
CA ASP A 1104 -4.89 11.35 -13.57
C ASP A 1104 -3.94 11.44 -12.36
N ALA A 1105 -4.32 10.84 -11.25
CA ALA A 1105 -3.56 10.87 -10.01
C ALA A 1105 -2.22 10.12 -10.14
N GLU A 1106 -2.21 8.95 -10.76
CA GLU A 1106 -1.01 8.09 -10.83
C GLU A 1106 -0.02 8.50 -11.93
N LEU A 1107 -0.49 8.83 -13.14
CA LEU A 1107 0.40 9.11 -14.29
C LEU A 1107 0.64 10.59 -14.55
N PHE A 1108 -0.29 11.45 -14.12
CA PHE A 1108 -0.21 12.89 -14.39
C PHE A 1108 -0.14 13.73 -13.12
N LEU A 1109 -0.28 13.13 -11.93
CA LEU A 1109 -0.30 13.84 -10.66
C LEU A 1109 -1.36 14.96 -10.61
N GLY A 1110 -2.56 14.67 -11.14
CA GLY A 1110 -3.65 15.65 -11.26
C GLY A 1110 -3.50 16.60 -12.46
N ARG A 1111 -2.46 16.41 -13.28
CA ARG A 1111 -2.15 17.21 -14.46
C ARG A 1111 -2.59 16.58 -15.78
N MET A 1112 -3.58 15.69 -15.85
CA MET A 1112 -4.13 15.22 -17.14
C MET A 1112 -5.07 16.27 -17.74
N THR A 1113 -4.90 16.71 -18.99
CA THR A 1113 -5.82 17.67 -19.64
C THR A 1113 -7.21 17.08 -19.91
N ASN A 1114 -8.20 17.93 -20.22
CA ASN A 1114 -9.55 17.45 -20.56
C ASN A 1114 -9.56 16.67 -21.88
N GLU A 1115 -8.70 17.05 -22.82
CA GLU A 1115 -8.48 16.39 -24.10
C GLU A 1115 -7.93 14.98 -23.90
N VAL A 1116 -6.87 14.82 -23.08
CA VAL A 1116 -6.30 13.51 -22.75
C VAL A 1116 -7.31 12.67 -21.96
N ARG A 1117 -7.99 13.26 -20.97
CA ARG A 1117 -9.05 12.59 -20.22
C ARG A 1117 -10.14 12.01 -21.12
N ALA A 1118 -10.61 12.79 -22.10
CA ALA A 1118 -11.62 12.33 -23.05
C ALA A 1118 -11.11 11.20 -23.95
N ALA A 1119 -9.82 11.20 -24.31
CA ALA A 1119 -9.19 10.12 -25.07
C ALA A 1119 -9.06 8.84 -24.24
N VAL A 1120 -8.56 8.94 -23.01
CA VAL A 1120 -8.44 7.84 -22.04
C VAL A 1120 -9.80 7.21 -21.79
N ARG A 1121 -10.82 8.01 -21.48
CA ARG A 1121 -12.20 7.54 -21.24
C ARG A 1121 -12.78 6.81 -22.44
N ARG A 1122 -12.53 7.31 -23.66
CA ARG A 1122 -13.01 6.68 -24.90
C ARG A 1122 -12.33 5.34 -25.15
N ALA A 1123 -11.03 5.24 -24.89
CA ALA A 1123 -10.27 4.00 -25.01
C ALA A 1123 -10.72 2.97 -23.96
N ALA A 1124 -10.93 3.42 -22.73
CA ALA A 1124 -11.49 2.60 -21.67
C ALA A 1124 -12.87 2.06 -22.07
N ALA A 1125 -13.78 2.91 -22.55
CA ALA A 1125 -15.13 2.51 -22.98
C ALA A 1125 -15.16 1.47 -24.12
N ALA A 1126 -14.07 1.31 -24.88
CA ALA A 1126 -13.96 0.31 -25.94
C ALA A 1126 -13.63 -1.10 -25.43
N GLY A 1127 -13.25 -1.26 -24.16
CA GLY A 1127 -12.96 -2.57 -23.56
C GLY A 1127 -14.24 -3.34 -23.17
N GLU A 1128 -14.25 -4.65 -23.41
CA GLU A 1128 -15.39 -5.53 -23.13
C GLU A 1128 -15.42 -5.99 -21.66
N THR A 1129 -14.24 -6.08 -21.00
CA THR A 1129 -14.11 -6.48 -19.59
C THR A 1129 -13.44 -5.36 -18.77
N PRO A 1130 -13.68 -5.27 -17.45
CA PRO A 1130 -13.02 -4.27 -16.58
C PRO A 1130 -11.50 -4.22 -16.78
N GLN A 1131 -10.85 -5.38 -16.90
CA GLN A 1131 -9.41 -5.49 -17.12
C GLN A 1131 -8.97 -4.89 -18.46
N GLN A 1132 -9.73 -5.14 -19.54
CA GLN A 1132 -9.44 -4.53 -20.84
C GLN A 1132 -9.61 -3.01 -20.81
N ARG A 1133 -10.63 -2.51 -20.08
CA ARG A 1133 -10.89 -1.07 -19.96
C ARG A 1133 -9.75 -0.36 -19.25
N VAL A 1134 -9.26 -0.93 -18.15
CA VAL A 1134 -8.08 -0.44 -17.41
C VAL A 1134 -6.85 -0.41 -18.31
N ARG A 1135 -6.53 -1.53 -18.98
CA ARG A 1135 -5.36 -1.62 -19.87
C ARG A 1135 -5.41 -0.60 -21.00
N ASN A 1136 -6.57 -0.44 -21.65
CA ASN A 1136 -6.74 0.54 -22.72
C ASN A 1136 -6.56 1.98 -22.20
N ALA A 1137 -7.07 2.25 -21.01
CA ALA A 1137 -6.98 3.56 -20.38
C ALA A 1137 -5.53 3.94 -20.06
N VAL A 1138 -4.79 3.05 -19.39
CA VAL A 1138 -3.37 3.24 -19.05
C VAL A 1138 -2.51 3.35 -20.32
N PHE A 1139 -2.74 2.49 -21.32
CA PHE A 1139 -2.01 2.53 -22.58
C PHE A 1139 -2.15 3.88 -23.30
N VAL A 1140 -3.38 4.41 -23.41
CA VAL A 1140 -3.64 5.69 -24.08
C VAL A 1140 -3.10 6.87 -23.27
N ALA A 1141 -3.19 6.81 -21.94
CA ALA A 1141 -2.58 7.80 -21.06
C ALA A 1141 -1.05 7.88 -21.27
N ALA A 1142 -0.36 6.74 -21.17
CA ALA A 1142 1.09 6.63 -21.35
C ALA A 1142 1.55 7.01 -22.78
N SER A 1143 0.71 6.76 -23.78
CA SER A 1143 1.01 7.12 -25.18
C SER A 1143 0.67 8.57 -25.53
N SER A 1144 0.07 9.33 -24.60
CA SER A 1144 -0.34 10.71 -24.85
C SER A 1144 0.87 11.66 -24.92
N ALA A 1145 0.81 12.69 -25.76
CA ALA A 1145 1.89 13.68 -25.86
C ALA A 1145 2.17 14.38 -24.53
N GLU A 1146 1.15 14.57 -23.68
CA GLU A 1146 1.28 15.17 -22.35
C GLU A 1146 2.12 14.29 -21.41
N PHE A 1147 1.95 12.97 -21.45
CA PHE A 1147 2.79 12.04 -20.68
C PHE A 1147 4.20 11.87 -21.26
N GLN A 1148 4.42 12.23 -22.52
CA GLN A 1148 5.74 12.14 -23.14
C GLN A 1148 6.67 13.31 -22.73
N VAL A 1149 6.12 14.41 -22.18
CA VAL A 1149 6.87 15.63 -21.86
C VAL A 1149 7.03 15.81 -20.35
N GLN A 1150 8.28 15.90 -19.90
CA GLN A 1150 8.61 16.31 -18.54
C GLN A 1150 8.45 17.83 -18.46
N HIS A 1151 7.79 18.29 -17.41
CA HIS A 1151 7.30 19.66 -17.30
C HIS A 1151 7.85 20.33 -16.05
#